data_AF-A0A6I9WYQ1-F1
#
_entry.id   AF-A0A6I9WYQ1-F1
#
_cell.length_a   1.000
_cell.length_b   1.000
_cell.length_c   1.000
_cell.angle_alpha   90.00
_cell.angle_beta   90.00
_cell.angle_gamma   90.00
#
_symmetry.space_group_name_H-M   'P 1'
#
loop_
_entity.id
_entity.type
_entity.pdbx_description
1 polymer ?
#
loop_
_entity_poly.entity_id
_entity_poly.type
_entity_poly.pdbx_seq_one_letter_code
_entity_poly.pdbx_strand_id
1 'polypeptide(L)'
;MRSTHCEAEVNECLSNPCFNKATCEDQVAGFHCKCLPGFIGALCEKNINECLSRPCKNGAACKDGINGYRCHCVTGYTGPQCEVNINECESNPCENQGTCMDALNSYVCKCPPGFTGSRCETEQSSGFNLDFEVSGIYGYVLLDGVLPSLNEITCAFWMKSSDTTNYGTPISYAVENGSDNAFLITDYNGWVLYVNGKESITDCPSVNDGNWHHIAVTWASGDGAWGVYIDGKLSDGGSGLSVGTEIPGGGALVLGQEQDQRGEGFNPAESFVGSISQLNIWGYALPPEQVKSLATSCPENLQKGNVLAWPDFLPGVVGRVKIDPRSIFCADCQPLEGSIPHLKTSSATLKPGSKIFLYCDTGFHIVGNSVLHCLNLGQWAQPLPHCERISCGEPPPLEHGFYSAEDFFAGSSVTYQCNSGYYLLGDSRMLCTDNGSWNIISPSCLDVDECAVGSDCDSHASCLNTNGSYICTCIHPYTGDGKKCAEPVKCKHPEDPEHGRSHGVSYTVGSEIRFSCEKGYQLKGASQVTCLESGEWSHLIPFCEAISCGIPPHPKNGAIDGSRFTFGSRVMFRCEEGYVLVGEAEATCLANGRWNHSSPFCELVQCSLPKEIKNGKYIANGVMYLSNVSYTCDMGYSLQGPSVLVCEALGNWSSSPPDCEIVSCGLPPVIKDAVVTGNNFTFGNTVTYTCIRCEAPPTVQNAFSIATENMYRSNIYFVCNFGYHLRGLENITCLANGSWSQPLPTCEETRCEDPDLIENGNVVSENNTVGSRTAYYCNRGYSLEGEQIAECTEAGIWSHPTPSCKPNPCPVPIIIPENAILSETTFYVGQEVFIKCREGYQLQGQSVISCNPDEVWTPTKAKCERISCGPPAHVEHALVRGTFYQYGDMVTYSCYSGYMLEGSLRSVCLENGTWAGTPACKAVCRFPCQNGGVCERPNVCSCLEGWMGRLCEEPICILHCLNGGRCVAPYQCDCPTGWTGSRCHQAVCHSPCLNGGKCIRPNRCHCTSPWTGHDCSRKRKSGFHHF
;
A
#
# COMPACT_ATOMS: atom_id res chain seq x y z
N MET A 1 -73.67 86.36 -4.47
CA MET A 1 -73.45 87.70 -5.08
C MET A 1 -72.14 87.67 -5.87
N ARG A 2 -71.90 88.63 -6.78
CA ARG A 2 -70.77 88.63 -7.75
C ARG A 2 -69.37 88.85 -7.11
N SER A 3 -68.35 88.18 -7.66
CA SER A 3 -67.10 88.75 -8.23
C SER A 3 -66.24 87.57 -8.71
N THR A 4 -66.11 87.21 -10.00
CA THR A 4 -65.18 87.77 -11.01
C THR A 4 -63.81 88.22 -10.48
N HIS A 5 -62.75 87.74 -11.15
CA HIS A 5 -61.30 88.04 -11.04
C HIS A 5 -60.44 87.08 -10.19
N CYS A 6 -60.12 85.91 -10.77
CA CYS A 6 -58.89 85.17 -10.45
C CYS A 6 -57.83 85.54 -11.52
N GLU A 7 -57.19 86.69 -11.35
CA GLU A 7 -56.22 87.25 -12.32
C GLU A 7 -54.78 86.78 -12.05
N ALA A 8 -54.57 86.03 -10.97
CA ALA A 8 -53.29 85.44 -10.59
C ALA A 8 -53.33 83.95 -10.87
N GLU A 9 -52.50 83.52 -11.82
CA GLU A 9 -52.14 82.12 -11.96
C GLU A 9 -51.24 81.72 -10.76
N VAL A 10 -51.33 80.45 -10.36
CA VAL A 10 -50.68 79.92 -9.15
C VAL A 10 -49.65 78.91 -9.61
N ASN A 11 -48.37 79.20 -9.40
CA ASN A 11 -47.29 78.27 -9.72
C ASN A 11 -47.38 77.01 -8.83
N GLU A 12 -47.92 75.92 -9.38
CA GLU A 12 -48.12 74.68 -8.61
C GLU A 12 -46.79 73.94 -8.36
N CYS A 13 -45.75 74.26 -9.15
CA CYS A 13 -44.40 73.69 -8.97
C CYS A 13 -43.70 74.11 -7.66
N LEU A 14 -44.10 75.21 -7.00
CA LEU A 14 -43.57 75.62 -5.69
C LEU A 14 -43.76 74.55 -4.58
N SER A 15 -44.72 73.63 -4.75
CA SER A 15 -44.97 72.53 -3.82
C SER A 15 -44.03 71.32 -3.99
N ASN A 16 -43.11 71.36 -4.96
CA ASN A 16 -42.27 70.23 -5.39
C ASN A 16 -43.05 68.93 -5.65
N PRO A 17 -44.08 68.95 -6.53
CA PRO A 17 -45.00 67.81 -6.70
C PRO A 17 -44.41 66.63 -7.49
N CYS A 18 -43.24 66.80 -8.12
CA CYS A 18 -42.60 65.78 -8.96
C CYS A 18 -41.63 64.90 -8.17
N PHE A 19 -41.77 63.59 -8.28
CA PHE A 19 -40.89 62.61 -7.62
C PHE A 19 -39.61 62.34 -8.44
N ASN A 20 -38.69 61.57 -7.84
CA ASN A 20 -37.49 61.03 -8.50
C ASN A 20 -36.59 62.08 -9.19
N LYS A 21 -36.54 63.31 -8.63
CA LYS A 21 -35.79 64.47 -9.17
C LYS A 21 -36.23 64.92 -10.58
N ALA A 22 -37.46 64.59 -10.99
CA ALA A 22 -38.05 65.09 -12.22
C ALA A 22 -38.26 66.62 -12.17
N THR A 23 -38.10 67.29 -13.32
CA THR A 23 -38.24 68.74 -13.42
C THR A 23 -39.72 69.11 -13.51
N CYS A 24 -40.21 69.93 -12.57
CA CYS A 24 -41.56 70.47 -12.64
C CYS A 24 -41.62 71.64 -13.62
N GLU A 25 -42.57 71.61 -14.56
CA GLU A 25 -42.88 72.72 -15.45
C GLU A 25 -44.31 73.21 -15.19
N ASP A 26 -44.41 74.51 -14.96
CA ASP A 26 -45.65 75.22 -14.66
C ASP A 26 -46.52 75.36 -15.91
N GLN A 27 -47.83 75.21 -15.78
CA GLN A 27 -48.80 75.33 -16.88
C GLN A 27 -50.04 76.11 -16.42
N VAL A 28 -50.79 76.65 -17.37
CA VAL A 28 -51.99 77.43 -17.04
C VAL A 28 -53.05 76.51 -16.42
N ALA A 29 -53.23 76.64 -15.10
CA ALA A 29 -54.09 75.81 -14.25
C ALA A 29 -53.65 74.34 -14.09
N GLY A 30 -52.34 74.09 -13.97
CA GLY A 30 -51.76 72.80 -13.61
C GLY A 30 -50.24 72.75 -13.76
N PHE A 31 -49.64 71.59 -13.52
CA PHE A 31 -48.19 71.40 -13.72
C PHE A 31 -47.91 70.11 -14.49
N HIS A 32 -46.74 70.05 -15.11
CA HIS A 32 -46.24 68.89 -15.85
C HIS A 32 -44.85 68.48 -15.34
N CYS A 33 -44.72 67.25 -14.84
CA CYS A 33 -43.43 66.69 -14.47
C CYS A 33 -42.69 66.12 -15.68
N LYS A 34 -41.57 66.72 -16.08
CA LYS A 34 -40.62 66.14 -17.04
C LYS A 34 -39.79 65.06 -16.34
N CYS A 35 -40.18 63.81 -16.56
CA CYS A 35 -39.49 62.65 -15.99
C CYS A 35 -38.07 62.52 -16.53
N LEU A 36 -37.14 62.16 -15.65
CA LEU A 36 -35.82 61.68 -16.06
C LEU A 36 -35.96 60.34 -16.79
N PRO A 37 -35.04 60.00 -17.71
CA PRO A 37 -35.02 58.67 -18.35
C PRO A 37 -35.10 57.55 -17.30
N GLY A 38 -35.90 56.51 -17.60
CA GLY A 38 -36.22 55.42 -16.68
C GLY A 38 -37.47 55.63 -15.82
N PHE A 39 -38.09 56.81 -15.79
CA PHE A 39 -39.30 57.07 -15.00
C PHE A 39 -40.53 57.43 -15.85
N ILE A 40 -41.71 57.03 -15.37
CA ILE A 40 -43.02 57.26 -15.98
C ILE A 40 -44.08 57.54 -14.90
N GLY A 41 -45.23 58.10 -15.32
CA GLY A 41 -46.31 58.50 -14.42
C GLY A 41 -46.53 60.01 -14.44
N ALA A 42 -47.67 60.47 -13.92
CA ALA A 42 -48.02 61.90 -13.96
C ALA A 42 -47.12 62.75 -13.05
N LEU A 43 -46.58 62.14 -11.99
CA LEU A 43 -45.64 62.75 -11.05
C LEU A 43 -44.24 62.11 -11.17
N CYS A 44 -43.99 61.35 -12.25
CA CYS A 44 -42.80 60.52 -12.45
C CYS A 44 -42.57 59.49 -11.33
N GLU A 45 -43.66 58.99 -10.75
CA GLU A 45 -43.67 58.18 -9.54
C GLU A 45 -43.31 56.70 -9.75
N LYS A 46 -43.24 56.23 -11.01
CA LYS A 46 -43.00 54.82 -11.35
C LYS A 46 -41.69 54.65 -12.11
N ASN A 47 -40.87 53.68 -11.69
CA ASN A 47 -39.77 53.19 -12.52
C ASN A 47 -40.34 52.43 -13.72
N ILE A 48 -39.71 52.57 -14.89
CA ILE A 48 -39.97 51.72 -16.05
C ILE A 48 -39.29 50.38 -15.77
N ASN A 49 -40.05 49.28 -15.87
CA ASN A 49 -39.47 47.95 -15.67
C ASN A 49 -38.88 47.42 -16.97
N GLU A 50 -37.57 47.58 -17.18
CA GLU A 50 -36.92 47.16 -18.42
C GLU A 50 -36.92 45.63 -18.62
N CYS A 51 -37.03 44.85 -17.54
CA CYS A 51 -37.08 43.39 -17.59
C CYS A 51 -38.32 42.80 -18.28
N LEU A 52 -39.41 43.57 -18.41
CA LEU A 52 -40.60 43.15 -19.17
C LEU A 52 -40.29 42.88 -20.66
N SER A 53 -39.22 43.47 -21.21
CA SER A 53 -38.76 43.24 -22.58
C SER A 53 -38.06 41.88 -22.80
N ARG A 54 -37.85 41.10 -21.73
CA ARG A 54 -37.08 39.83 -21.72
C ARG A 54 -35.68 39.95 -22.38
N PRO A 55 -34.81 40.85 -21.90
CA PRO A 55 -33.51 41.08 -22.52
C PRO A 55 -32.50 39.94 -22.26
N CYS A 56 -32.61 39.24 -21.13
CA CYS A 56 -31.68 38.17 -20.75
C CYS A 56 -31.94 36.86 -21.52
N LYS A 57 -30.86 36.21 -21.95
CA LYS A 57 -30.84 34.95 -22.71
C LYS A 57 -30.56 33.75 -21.80
N ASN A 58 -30.60 32.55 -22.36
CA ASN A 58 -30.12 31.30 -21.75
C ASN A 58 -30.66 31.02 -20.32
N GLY A 59 -31.92 31.39 -20.05
CA GLY A 59 -32.57 31.17 -18.75
C GLY A 59 -32.16 32.14 -17.64
N ALA A 60 -31.33 33.15 -17.92
CA ALA A 60 -30.82 34.10 -16.93
C ALA A 60 -31.91 34.99 -16.31
N ALA A 61 -31.76 35.31 -15.02
CA ALA A 61 -32.74 36.08 -14.25
C ALA A 61 -32.53 37.59 -14.40
N CYS A 62 -33.54 38.29 -14.91
CA CYS A 62 -33.48 39.74 -15.07
C CYS A 62 -33.83 40.47 -13.76
N LYS A 63 -32.99 41.45 -13.38
CA LYS A 63 -33.25 42.38 -12.28
C LYS A 63 -33.37 43.80 -12.82
N ASP A 64 -34.43 44.47 -12.40
CA ASP A 64 -34.75 45.85 -12.77
C ASP A 64 -33.76 46.85 -12.13
N GLY A 65 -33.54 47.96 -12.80
CA GLY A 65 -32.71 49.08 -12.35
C GLY A 65 -33.32 50.41 -12.79
N ILE A 66 -32.63 51.53 -12.56
CA ILE A 66 -33.12 52.84 -13.01
C ILE A 66 -32.55 53.09 -14.41
N ASN A 67 -33.42 53.14 -15.42
CA ASN A 67 -33.04 53.35 -16.83
C ASN A 67 -32.05 52.27 -17.35
N GLY A 68 -32.26 51.02 -16.98
CA GLY A 68 -31.41 49.90 -17.35
C GLY A 68 -31.63 48.65 -16.50
N TYR A 69 -31.43 47.48 -17.10
CA TYR A 69 -31.57 46.16 -16.47
C TYR A 69 -30.21 45.53 -16.14
N ARG A 70 -30.21 44.54 -15.24
CA ARG A 70 -29.07 43.64 -15.01
C ARG A 70 -29.50 42.18 -15.09
N CYS A 71 -28.90 41.43 -16.01
CA CYS A 71 -29.05 39.98 -16.07
C CYS A 71 -28.15 39.30 -15.03
N HIS A 72 -28.70 38.30 -14.33
CA HIS A 72 -27.95 37.37 -13.50
C HIS A 72 -27.87 36.06 -14.28
N CYS A 73 -26.69 35.81 -14.84
CA CYS A 73 -26.45 34.66 -15.69
C CYS A 73 -26.55 33.36 -14.89
N VAL A 74 -27.08 32.33 -15.53
CA VAL A 74 -26.90 30.96 -15.04
C VAL A 74 -25.44 30.56 -15.20
N THR A 75 -24.97 29.62 -14.39
CA THR A 75 -23.61 29.11 -14.43
C THR A 75 -23.27 28.57 -15.82
N GLY A 76 -22.08 28.90 -16.34
CA GLY A 76 -21.64 28.61 -17.71
C GLY A 76 -21.89 29.74 -18.73
N TYR A 77 -22.59 30.82 -18.36
CA TYR A 77 -22.84 31.94 -19.28
C TYR A 77 -22.37 33.30 -18.74
N THR A 78 -21.93 34.17 -19.65
CA THR A 78 -21.45 35.53 -19.38
C THR A 78 -21.96 36.52 -20.46
N GLY A 79 -21.61 37.80 -20.30
CA GLY A 79 -22.07 38.90 -21.16
C GLY A 79 -23.27 39.69 -20.59
N PRO A 80 -23.55 40.90 -21.11
CA PRO A 80 -24.59 41.79 -20.59
C PRO A 80 -26.01 41.25 -20.71
N GLN A 81 -26.26 40.31 -21.64
CA GLN A 81 -27.51 39.57 -21.79
C GLN A 81 -27.37 38.08 -21.45
N CYS A 82 -26.22 37.65 -20.91
CA CYS A 82 -25.87 36.24 -20.70
C CYS A 82 -25.85 35.43 -22.01
N GLU A 83 -25.43 36.07 -23.10
CA GLU A 83 -25.43 35.57 -24.46
C GLU A 83 -24.18 34.75 -24.84
N VAL A 84 -23.11 34.84 -24.05
CA VAL A 84 -21.80 34.22 -24.33
C VAL A 84 -21.64 32.96 -23.47
N ASN A 85 -21.34 31.79 -24.08
CA ASN A 85 -20.89 30.62 -23.31
C ASN A 85 -19.51 30.92 -22.73
N ILE A 86 -19.27 30.58 -21.47
CA ILE A 86 -17.93 30.56 -20.92
C ILE A 86 -17.19 29.40 -21.61
N ASN A 87 -15.99 29.64 -22.10
CA ASN A 87 -15.14 28.60 -22.69
C ASN A 87 -14.19 28.11 -21.60
N GLU A 88 -14.54 27.02 -20.91
CA GLU A 88 -13.72 26.52 -19.81
C GLU A 88 -12.32 26.05 -20.27
N CYS A 89 -12.14 25.75 -21.56
CA CYS A 89 -10.86 25.35 -22.13
C CYS A 89 -9.81 26.49 -22.25
N GLU A 90 -10.17 27.78 -22.14
CA GLU A 90 -9.18 28.87 -22.16
C GLU A 90 -8.18 28.79 -20.98
N SER A 91 -8.57 28.12 -19.89
CA SER A 91 -7.71 27.87 -18.73
C SER A 91 -6.65 26.78 -18.96
N ASN A 92 -6.65 26.12 -20.13
CA ASN A 92 -5.85 24.91 -20.44
C ASN A 92 -5.97 23.82 -19.36
N PRO A 93 -7.19 23.32 -19.05
CA PRO A 93 -7.40 22.43 -17.92
C PRO A 93 -6.93 20.99 -18.16
N CYS A 94 -6.56 20.60 -19.37
CA CYS A 94 -6.10 19.23 -19.69
C CYS A 94 -4.58 19.12 -19.56
N GLU A 95 -4.11 18.19 -18.74
CA GLU A 95 -2.71 17.84 -18.54
C GLU A 95 -2.19 16.93 -19.68
N ASN A 96 -0.89 16.65 -19.68
CA ASN A 96 -0.23 15.65 -20.54
C ASN A 96 -0.53 15.77 -22.05
N GLN A 97 -0.77 16.99 -22.55
CA GLN A 97 -1.14 17.30 -23.94
C GLN A 97 -2.55 16.80 -24.35
N GLY A 98 -3.45 16.60 -23.39
CA GLY A 98 -4.87 16.29 -23.65
C GLY A 98 -5.58 17.40 -24.44
N THR A 99 -6.46 17.00 -25.36
CA THR A 99 -7.26 17.95 -26.14
C THR A 99 -8.50 18.37 -25.36
N CYS A 100 -8.58 19.64 -25.00
CA CYS A 100 -9.76 20.17 -24.32
C CYS A 100 -10.91 20.40 -25.32
N MET A 101 -12.10 19.92 -24.96
CA MET A 101 -13.36 20.19 -25.67
C MET A 101 -14.30 20.96 -24.75
N ASP A 102 -14.77 22.11 -25.23
CA ASP A 102 -15.72 22.97 -24.52
C ASP A 102 -17.08 22.27 -24.39
N ALA A 103 -17.70 22.36 -23.22
CA ALA A 103 -19.04 21.84 -22.95
C ALA A 103 -19.84 22.86 -22.13
N LEU A 104 -21.13 22.60 -21.91
CA LEU A 104 -21.96 23.56 -21.17
C LEU A 104 -21.58 23.53 -19.68
N ASN A 105 -21.01 24.63 -19.18
CA ASN A 105 -20.58 24.78 -17.77
C ASN A 105 -19.59 23.67 -17.34
N SER A 106 -18.75 23.21 -18.26
CA SER A 106 -17.84 22.08 -18.07
C SER A 106 -16.89 21.95 -19.26
N TYR A 107 -15.82 21.20 -19.10
CA TYR A 107 -14.94 20.80 -20.19
C TYR A 107 -14.78 19.28 -20.21
N VAL A 108 -14.44 18.72 -21.37
CA VAL A 108 -14.10 17.31 -21.54
C VAL A 108 -12.69 17.22 -22.12
N CYS A 109 -11.77 16.59 -21.39
CA CYS A 109 -10.43 16.31 -21.90
C CYS A 109 -10.43 15.00 -22.69
N LYS A 110 -10.12 15.06 -23.98
CA LYS A 110 -9.77 13.87 -24.76
C LYS A 110 -8.30 13.55 -24.54
N CYS A 111 -8.04 12.45 -23.85
CA CYS A 111 -6.68 12.06 -23.48
C CYS A 111 -5.88 11.49 -24.66
N PRO A 112 -4.57 11.73 -24.69
CA PRO A 112 -3.69 11.05 -25.62
C PRO A 112 -3.51 9.57 -25.20
N PRO A 113 -3.10 8.71 -26.13
CA PRO A 113 -2.87 7.28 -25.87
C PRO A 113 -2.03 7.00 -24.62
N GLY A 114 -2.48 6.05 -23.79
CA GLY A 114 -1.81 5.66 -22.54
C GLY A 114 -2.00 6.63 -21.38
N PHE A 115 -2.96 7.56 -21.45
CA PHE A 115 -3.38 8.43 -20.35
C PHE A 115 -4.89 8.34 -20.12
N THR A 116 -5.31 8.54 -18.87
CA THR A 116 -6.71 8.52 -18.42
C THR A 116 -6.94 9.56 -17.32
N GLY A 117 -8.18 9.65 -16.84
CA GLY A 117 -8.62 10.65 -15.86
C GLY A 117 -9.38 11.82 -16.49
N SER A 118 -9.97 12.66 -15.64
CA SER A 118 -10.86 13.76 -16.06
C SER A 118 -10.14 14.92 -16.76
N ARG A 119 -8.85 15.06 -16.46
CA ARG A 119 -7.90 16.05 -16.98
C ARG A 119 -6.75 15.39 -17.73
N CYS A 120 -6.79 14.07 -17.95
CA CYS A 120 -5.68 13.27 -18.50
C CYS A 120 -4.43 13.25 -17.60
N GLU A 121 -4.66 13.41 -16.30
CA GLU A 121 -3.70 13.48 -15.20
C GLU A 121 -3.02 12.14 -14.90
N THR A 122 -3.67 11.01 -15.22
CA THR A 122 -3.20 9.67 -14.83
C THR A 122 -2.54 8.96 -16.00
N GLU A 123 -1.24 8.66 -15.89
CA GLU A 123 -0.53 7.76 -16.80
C GLU A 123 -0.92 6.30 -16.52
N GLN A 124 -1.24 5.54 -17.58
CA GLN A 124 -1.61 4.14 -17.45
C GLN A 124 -0.38 3.22 -17.61
N SER A 125 -0.23 2.23 -16.72
CA SER A 125 0.87 1.26 -16.79
C SER A 125 0.76 0.33 -18.00
N SER A 126 1.86 0.19 -18.75
CA SER A 126 2.00 -0.81 -19.82
C SER A 126 2.52 -2.17 -19.33
N GLY A 127 2.76 -2.33 -18.02
CA GLY A 127 3.41 -3.48 -17.41
C GLY A 127 2.60 -4.78 -17.33
N PHE A 128 1.64 -5.02 -18.24
CA PHE A 128 0.76 -6.20 -18.23
C PHE A 128 0.79 -6.98 -19.56
N ASN A 129 0.37 -8.24 -19.50
CA ASN A 129 0.10 -9.10 -20.66
C ASN A 129 -1.39 -9.43 -20.72
N LEU A 130 -1.91 -9.69 -21.93
CA LEU A 130 -3.22 -10.28 -22.14
C LEU A 130 -3.07 -11.74 -22.56
N ASP A 131 -3.55 -12.65 -21.72
CA ASP A 131 -3.50 -14.10 -21.90
C ASP A 131 -4.84 -14.62 -22.45
N PHE A 132 -4.78 -15.21 -23.64
CA PHE A 132 -5.85 -15.91 -24.34
C PHE A 132 -5.65 -17.42 -24.08
N GLU A 133 -6.10 -17.90 -22.91
CA GLU A 133 -5.73 -19.23 -22.38
C GLU A 133 -6.30 -20.43 -23.16
N VAL A 134 -7.37 -20.26 -23.93
CA VAL A 134 -8.06 -21.34 -24.65
C VAL A 134 -8.61 -20.88 -26.01
N SER A 135 -8.54 -21.76 -27.02
CA SER A 135 -9.27 -21.59 -28.29
C SER A 135 -10.78 -21.55 -28.03
N GLY A 136 -11.47 -20.63 -28.72
CA GLY A 136 -12.91 -20.41 -28.55
C GLY A 136 -13.33 -18.98 -28.84
N ILE A 137 -14.64 -18.73 -28.81
CA ILE A 137 -15.28 -17.45 -29.19
C ILE A 137 -15.49 -16.47 -28.02
N TYR A 138 -15.07 -16.85 -26.82
CA TYR A 138 -15.45 -16.18 -25.57
C TYR A 138 -14.35 -15.32 -24.95
N GLY A 139 -13.20 -15.16 -25.61
CA GLY A 139 -12.08 -14.35 -25.14
C GLY A 139 -11.54 -13.53 -26.29
N TYR A 140 -11.72 -12.22 -26.22
CA TYR A 140 -11.23 -11.25 -27.21
C TYR A 140 -11.09 -9.87 -26.58
N VAL A 141 -10.39 -8.97 -27.26
CA VAL A 141 -10.48 -7.52 -26.99
C VAL A 141 -11.23 -6.89 -28.14
N LEU A 142 -12.16 -5.97 -27.89
CA LEU A 142 -12.90 -5.22 -28.90
C LEU A 142 -12.83 -3.72 -28.59
N LEU A 143 -12.23 -2.95 -29.49
CA LEU A 143 -12.25 -1.49 -29.50
C LEU A 143 -13.07 -1.00 -30.70
N ASP A 144 -14.27 -0.50 -30.43
CA ASP A 144 -15.24 -0.12 -31.46
C ASP A 144 -15.21 1.39 -31.73
N GLY A 145 -15.04 1.78 -33.00
CA GLY A 145 -15.02 3.18 -33.44
C GLY A 145 -13.76 3.98 -33.06
N VAL A 146 -12.72 3.34 -32.52
CA VAL A 146 -11.55 4.04 -31.95
C VAL A 146 -10.47 4.39 -32.97
N LEU A 147 -10.27 3.55 -34.00
CA LEU A 147 -9.28 3.80 -35.05
C LEU A 147 -9.72 4.95 -35.99
N PRO A 148 -8.88 5.97 -36.23
CA PRO A 148 -9.11 6.97 -37.27
C PRO A 148 -8.77 6.42 -38.66
N SER A 149 -9.08 7.17 -39.73
CA SER A 149 -8.57 6.83 -41.08
C SER A 149 -7.04 6.97 -41.12
N LEU A 150 -6.35 6.01 -41.73
CA LEU A 150 -4.89 5.94 -41.78
C LEU A 150 -4.37 5.78 -43.21
N ASN A 151 -3.50 6.70 -43.64
CA ASN A 151 -2.74 6.58 -44.90
C ASN A 151 -1.42 5.80 -44.71
N GLU A 152 -0.98 5.64 -43.47
CA GLU A 152 0.19 4.89 -43.07
C GLU A 152 -0.10 4.26 -41.71
N ILE A 153 0.45 3.08 -41.45
CA ILE A 153 0.32 2.40 -40.16
C ILE A 153 1.64 1.73 -39.78
N THR A 154 1.98 1.81 -38.50
CA THR A 154 2.84 0.82 -37.86
C THR A 154 2.07 0.16 -36.73
N CYS A 155 2.09 -1.15 -36.67
CA CYS A 155 1.50 -1.95 -35.59
C CYS A 155 2.61 -2.84 -35.02
N ALA A 156 3.04 -2.60 -33.78
CA ALA A 156 4.11 -3.38 -33.14
C ALA A 156 3.67 -3.91 -31.77
N PHE A 157 4.00 -5.17 -31.49
CA PHE A 157 3.61 -5.88 -30.27
C PHE A 157 4.56 -7.04 -29.97
N TRP A 158 4.56 -7.48 -28.72
CA TRP A 158 5.11 -8.78 -28.35
C TRP A 158 3.97 -9.80 -28.35
N MET A 159 4.24 -10.98 -28.90
CA MET A 159 3.35 -12.14 -28.73
C MET A 159 4.12 -13.40 -28.40
N LYS A 160 3.42 -14.34 -27.77
CA LYS A 160 3.84 -15.71 -27.54
C LYS A 160 2.64 -16.60 -27.80
N SER A 161 2.64 -17.37 -28.89
CA SER A 161 1.63 -18.41 -29.05
C SER A 161 1.87 -19.55 -28.07
N SER A 162 0.80 -20.08 -27.49
CA SER A 162 0.80 -21.32 -26.72
C SER A 162 0.24 -22.50 -27.51
N ASP A 163 -0.34 -22.25 -28.69
CA ASP A 163 -0.73 -23.28 -29.65
C ASP A 163 0.31 -23.36 -30.78
N THR A 164 0.99 -24.50 -30.89
CA THR A 164 1.99 -24.78 -31.91
C THR A 164 1.39 -25.52 -33.12
N THR A 165 0.07 -25.65 -33.18
CA THR A 165 -0.66 -26.43 -34.20
C THR A 165 -1.74 -25.64 -34.92
N ASN A 166 -2.36 -24.67 -34.22
CA ASN A 166 -3.37 -23.81 -34.79
C ASN A 166 -2.83 -22.39 -35.01
N TYR A 167 -3.15 -21.84 -36.17
CA TYR A 167 -2.62 -20.58 -36.67
C TYR A 167 -3.67 -19.49 -36.44
N GLY A 168 -3.63 -18.88 -35.26
CA GLY A 168 -4.64 -17.91 -34.83
C GLY A 168 -4.39 -16.49 -35.33
N THR A 169 -5.43 -15.67 -35.28
CA THR A 169 -5.42 -14.26 -35.68
C THR A 169 -5.21 -13.35 -34.45
N PRO A 170 -4.00 -12.80 -34.23
CA PRO A 170 -3.74 -11.90 -33.10
C PRO A 170 -4.44 -10.54 -33.23
N ILE A 171 -4.58 -9.99 -34.44
CA ILE A 171 -5.15 -8.65 -34.69
C ILE A 171 -6.00 -8.64 -35.96
N SER A 172 -7.26 -8.24 -35.84
CA SER A 172 -8.17 -8.01 -36.98
C SER A 172 -8.91 -6.67 -36.85
N TYR A 173 -9.25 -6.05 -37.98
CA TYR A 173 -9.97 -4.78 -38.05
C TYR A 173 -10.91 -4.76 -39.25
N ALA A 174 -12.18 -4.46 -38.98
CA ALA A 174 -13.25 -4.47 -39.99
C ALA A 174 -14.14 -3.23 -39.89
N VAL A 175 -14.69 -2.81 -41.03
CA VAL A 175 -15.54 -1.62 -41.18
C VAL A 175 -16.88 -1.96 -41.80
N GLU A 176 -17.91 -1.16 -41.49
CA GLU A 176 -19.31 -1.46 -41.80
C GLU A 176 -19.70 -1.40 -43.29
N ASN A 177 -18.86 -0.82 -44.16
CA ASN A 177 -19.30 -0.33 -45.48
C ASN A 177 -18.27 -0.45 -46.62
N GLY A 178 -17.45 -1.51 -46.67
CA GLY A 178 -16.82 -1.90 -47.96
C GLY A 178 -15.38 -2.40 -47.99
N SER A 179 -14.79 -2.85 -46.89
CA SER A 179 -13.58 -3.69 -46.93
C SER A 179 -13.64 -4.79 -45.88
N ASP A 180 -13.92 -6.02 -46.35
CA ASP A 180 -13.56 -7.23 -45.61
C ASP A 180 -12.05 -7.18 -45.34
N ASN A 181 -11.61 -7.50 -44.12
CA ASN A 181 -10.19 -7.48 -43.74
C ASN A 181 -9.52 -6.13 -44.08
N ALA A 182 -10.09 -5.05 -43.53
CA ALA A 182 -9.58 -3.68 -43.69
C ALA A 182 -8.14 -3.52 -43.17
N PHE A 183 -7.83 -4.17 -42.04
CA PHE A 183 -6.47 -4.49 -41.62
C PHE A 183 -6.48 -5.81 -40.85
N LEU A 184 -5.77 -6.83 -41.33
CA LEU A 184 -5.69 -8.15 -40.70
C LEU A 184 -4.23 -8.58 -40.61
N ILE A 185 -3.82 -9.10 -39.46
CA ILE A 185 -2.54 -9.77 -39.28
C ILE A 185 -2.82 -11.18 -38.73
N THR A 186 -2.53 -12.20 -39.52
CA THR A 186 -2.75 -13.62 -39.21
C THR A 186 -1.51 -14.45 -39.60
N ASP A 187 -1.25 -15.58 -38.93
CA ASP A 187 -0.01 -16.38 -39.09
C ASP A 187 -0.27 -17.75 -39.77
N TYR A 188 -0.86 -17.78 -40.96
CA TYR A 188 -1.16 -19.03 -41.68
C TYR A 188 0.11 -19.71 -42.28
N ASN A 189 0.98 -20.27 -41.41
CA ASN A 189 2.32 -20.79 -41.76
C ASN A 189 3.25 -19.73 -42.37
N GLY A 190 3.32 -18.57 -41.72
CA GLY A 190 3.90 -17.36 -42.28
C GLY A 190 2.89 -16.24 -42.18
N TRP A 191 3.37 -15.05 -41.82
CA TRP A 191 2.50 -13.88 -41.65
C TRP A 191 1.79 -13.55 -42.96
N VAL A 192 0.47 -13.41 -42.91
CA VAL A 192 -0.35 -12.86 -44.00
C VAL A 192 -0.88 -11.52 -43.55
N LEU A 193 -0.49 -10.47 -44.30
CA LEU A 193 -0.92 -9.11 -44.06
C LEU A 193 -2.06 -8.77 -45.03
N TYR A 194 -3.22 -8.37 -44.51
CA TYR A 194 -4.25 -7.74 -45.32
C TYR A 194 -4.31 -6.24 -45.05
N VAL A 195 -4.43 -5.46 -46.12
CA VAL A 195 -4.78 -4.04 -46.06
C VAL A 195 -5.87 -3.77 -47.09
N ASN A 196 -7.04 -3.30 -46.64
CA ASN A 196 -8.21 -3.05 -47.49
C ASN A 196 -8.59 -4.24 -48.38
N GLY A 197 -8.64 -5.45 -47.81
CA GLY A 197 -9.04 -6.68 -48.52
C GLY A 197 -8.04 -7.19 -49.55
N LYS A 198 -6.82 -6.64 -49.64
CA LYS A 198 -5.71 -7.21 -50.42
C LYS A 198 -4.71 -7.87 -49.49
N GLU A 199 -4.32 -9.10 -49.81
CA GLU A 199 -3.33 -9.88 -49.06
C GLU A 199 -1.89 -9.67 -49.54
N SER A 200 -0.94 -9.94 -48.65
CA SER A 200 0.45 -10.24 -48.96
C SER A 200 0.90 -11.38 -48.05
N ILE A 201 1.15 -12.54 -48.65
CA ILE A 201 1.69 -13.72 -48.00
C ILE A 201 3.20 -13.53 -47.87
N THR A 202 3.75 -13.64 -46.67
CA THR A 202 5.18 -13.42 -46.41
C THR A 202 5.99 -14.71 -46.30
N ASP A 203 7.28 -14.65 -46.62
CA ASP A 203 8.26 -15.74 -46.41
C ASP A 203 8.90 -15.68 -45.00
N CYS A 204 8.11 -15.28 -44.00
CA CYS A 204 8.58 -15.15 -42.62
C CYS A 204 8.69 -16.52 -41.91
N PRO A 205 9.67 -16.71 -41.00
CA PRO A 205 9.69 -17.87 -40.11
C PRO A 205 8.46 -17.85 -39.18
N SER A 206 7.90 -19.04 -38.91
CA SER A 206 6.81 -19.18 -37.94
C SER A 206 7.27 -18.81 -36.53
N VAL A 207 6.41 -18.11 -35.80
CA VAL A 207 6.61 -17.65 -34.42
C VAL A 207 5.76 -18.42 -33.40
N ASN A 208 5.10 -19.52 -33.82
CA ASN A 208 4.29 -20.37 -32.97
C ASN A 208 5.12 -21.50 -32.34
N ASP A 209 6.21 -21.13 -31.68
CA ASP A 209 7.21 -22.04 -31.09
C ASP A 209 7.16 -22.12 -29.55
N GLY A 210 6.27 -21.33 -28.92
CA GLY A 210 6.15 -21.22 -27.46
C GLY A 210 7.03 -20.15 -26.82
N ASN A 211 7.82 -19.39 -27.58
CA ASN A 211 8.65 -18.28 -27.11
C ASN A 211 7.96 -16.92 -27.35
N TRP A 212 8.57 -15.86 -26.82
CA TRP A 212 8.13 -14.49 -27.05
C TRP A 212 8.88 -13.91 -28.25
N HIS A 213 8.13 -13.38 -29.21
CA HIS A 213 8.65 -12.66 -30.37
C HIS A 213 8.09 -11.24 -30.45
N HIS A 214 8.93 -10.29 -30.86
CA HIS A 214 8.49 -8.93 -31.18
C HIS A 214 8.11 -8.85 -32.65
N ILE A 215 6.83 -8.64 -32.92
CA ILE A 215 6.26 -8.52 -34.25
C ILE A 215 6.00 -7.04 -34.50
N ALA A 216 6.45 -6.54 -35.64
CA ALA A 216 6.02 -5.24 -36.13
C ALA A 216 5.68 -5.29 -37.61
N VAL A 217 4.60 -4.63 -37.98
CA VAL A 217 4.16 -4.47 -39.36
C VAL A 217 4.07 -3.00 -39.69
N THR A 218 4.70 -2.59 -40.79
CA THR A 218 4.61 -1.23 -41.34
C THR A 218 3.91 -1.28 -42.69
N TRP A 219 3.03 -0.32 -43.00
CA TRP A 219 2.47 -0.11 -44.33
C TRP A 219 2.28 1.38 -44.63
N ALA A 220 2.47 1.78 -45.90
CA ALA A 220 2.28 3.15 -46.38
C ALA A 220 1.54 3.20 -47.72
N SER A 221 0.52 4.04 -47.82
CA SER A 221 -0.35 4.17 -48.99
C SER A 221 0.35 4.68 -50.25
N GLY A 222 1.37 5.55 -50.11
CA GLY A 222 1.94 6.32 -51.22
C GLY A 222 2.44 5.49 -52.41
N ASP A 223 3.17 4.41 -52.12
CA ASP A 223 3.64 3.40 -53.08
C ASP A 223 3.18 1.97 -52.69
N GLY A 224 2.39 1.85 -51.61
CA GLY A 224 1.99 0.57 -51.04
C GLY A 224 3.13 -0.20 -50.39
N ALA A 225 4.22 0.47 -49.99
CA ALA A 225 5.33 -0.14 -49.27
C ALA A 225 4.83 -0.81 -47.98
N TRP A 226 5.30 -2.03 -47.73
CA TRP A 226 5.01 -2.78 -46.51
C TRP A 226 6.24 -3.56 -46.03
N GLY A 227 6.27 -3.88 -44.74
CA GLY A 227 7.35 -4.65 -44.14
C GLY A 227 6.88 -5.35 -42.86
N VAL A 228 7.30 -6.60 -42.70
CA VAL A 228 7.07 -7.42 -41.50
C VAL A 228 8.42 -7.66 -40.84
N TYR A 229 8.49 -7.34 -39.55
CA TYR A 229 9.70 -7.40 -38.74
C TYR A 229 9.49 -8.37 -37.58
N ILE A 230 10.48 -9.24 -37.36
CA ILE A 230 10.51 -10.19 -36.25
C ILE A 230 11.78 -9.93 -35.44
N ASP A 231 11.63 -9.77 -34.12
CA ASP A 231 12.69 -9.48 -33.15
C ASP A 231 13.57 -8.29 -33.56
N GLY A 232 12.92 -7.27 -34.12
CA GLY A 232 13.54 -6.01 -34.55
C GLY A 232 14.32 -6.10 -35.88
N LYS A 233 14.22 -7.21 -36.61
CA LYS A 233 14.84 -7.39 -37.94
C LYS A 233 13.75 -7.44 -38.99
N LEU A 234 13.96 -6.79 -40.14
CA LEU A 234 13.10 -6.97 -41.30
C LEU A 234 13.17 -8.43 -41.74
N SER A 235 12.03 -9.12 -41.70
CA SER A 235 11.91 -10.52 -42.09
C SER A 235 11.44 -10.64 -43.54
N ASP A 236 10.45 -9.85 -43.93
CA ASP A 236 9.97 -9.73 -45.31
C ASP A 236 9.41 -8.32 -45.58
N GLY A 237 9.27 -7.93 -46.83
CA GLY A 237 8.73 -6.63 -47.22
C GLY A 237 8.63 -6.43 -48.74
N GLY A 238 7.76 -5.52 -49.15
CA GLY A 238 7.46 -5.27 -50.56
C GLY A 238 6.82 -3.91 -50.79
N SER A 239 6.25 -3.71 -51.97
CA SER A 239 5.46 -2.53 -52.34
C SER A 239 4.29 -2.90 -53.24
N GLY A 240 3.40 -1.95 -53.53
CA GLY A 240 2.20 -2.19 -54.35
C GLY A 240 0.96 -2.67 -53.57
N LEU A 241 1.06 -2.87 -52.25
CA LEU A 241 -0.08 -3.27 -51.43
C LEU A 241 -1.01 -2.07 -51.21
N SER A 242 -2.24 -2.15 -51.71
CA SER A 242 -3.31 -1.14 -51.49
C SER A 242 -2.93 0.34 -51.75
N VAL A 243 -2.04 0.57 -52.72
CA VAL A 243 -1.56 1.89 -53.16
C VAL A 243 -2.67 2.93 -53.33
N GLY A 244 -2.49 4.12 -52.78
CA GLY A 244 -3.37 5.28 -52.96
C GLY A 244 -4.72 5.17 -52.26
N THR A 245 -4.89 4.22 -51.34
CA THR A 245 -6.08 4.08 -50.48
C THR A 245 -5.75 4.43 -49.03
N GLU A 246 -6.73 4.80 -48.22
CA GLU A 246 -6.57 4.86 -46.75
C GLU A 246 -7.24 3.65 -46.11
N ILE A 247 -6.73 3.18 -44.97
CA ILE A 247 -7.46 2.25 -44.09
C ILE A 247 -8.60 3.08 -43.47
N PRO A 248 -9.89 2.76 -43.69
CA PRO A 248 -10.99 3.61 -43.23
C PRO A 248 -11.13 3.58 -41.71
N GLY A 249 -11.35 4.74 -41.09
CA GLY A 249 -11.62 4.84 -39.65
C GLY A 249 -13.03 4.42 -39.23
N GLY A 250 -13.25 4.32 -37.92
CA GLY A 250 -14.57 4.08 -37.31
C GLY A 250 -15.04 2.62 -37.29
N GLY A 251 -14.17 1.67 -37.64
CA GLY A 251 -14.45 0.23 -37.55
C GLY A 251 -14.23 -0.37 -36.16
N ALA A 252 -14.35 -1.70 -36.09
CA ALA A 252 -14.11 -2.49 -34.90
C ALA A 252 -12.72 -3.16 -34.97
N LEU A 253 -11.83 -2.81 -34.04
CA LEU A 253 -10.52 -3.44 -33.86
C LEU A 253 -10.64 -4.57 -32.83
N VAL A 254 -10.22 -5.78 -33.20
CA VAL A 254 -10.34 -6.98 -32.38
C VAL A 254 -8.98 -7.62 -32.17
N LEU A 255 -8.68 -8.01 -30.93
CA LEU A 255 -7.51 -8.82 -30.59
C LEU A 255 -7.92 -10.26 -30.27
N GLY A 256 -7.14 -11.19 -30.81
CA GLY A 256 -7.22 -12.62 -30.56
C GLY A 256 -8.36 -13.36 -31.25
N GLN A 257 -9.09 -12.70 -32.15
CA GLN A 257 -10.07 -13.31 -33.04
C GLN A 257 -9.98 -12.67 -34.42
N GLU A 258 -10.39 -13.43 -35.44
CA GLU A 258 -10.64 -12.91 -36.77
C GLU A 258 -12.04 -12.28 -36.85
N GLN A 259 -12.17 -11.23 -37.66
CA GLN A 259 -13.43 -10.54 -37.90
C GLN A 259 -13.41 -10.00 -39.33
N ASP A 260 -14.07 -10.70 -40.25
CA ASP A 260 -14.18 -10.28 -41.64
C ASP A 260 -14.96 -8.96 -41.78
N GLN A 261 -16.14 -8.89 -41.12
CA GLN A 261 -17.03 -7.74 -41.10
C GLN A 261 -17.44 -7.36 -39.66
N ARG A 262 -17.65 -6.07 -39.42
CA ARG A 262 -18.01 -5.52 -38.10
C ARG A 262 -19.32 -6.14 -37.60
N GLY A 263 -19.22 -6.96 -36.55
CA GLY A 263 -20.37 -7.62 -35.91
C GLY A 263 -20.74 -9.02 -36.42
N GLU A 264 -19.93 -9.63 -37.29
CA GLU A 264 -20.04 -11.08 -37.56
C GLU A 264 -19.47 -11.94 -36.42
N GLY A 265 -19.70 -13.25 -36.49
CA GLY A 265 -19.40 -14.18 -35.39
C GLY A 265 -17.99 -14.76 -35.43
N PHE A 266 -17.36 -14.88 -34.25
CA PHE A 266 -16.02 -15.46 -34.12
C PHE A 266 -15.99 -16.99 -34.33
N ASN A 267 -14.81 -17.50 -34.66
CA ASN A 267 -14.55 -18.92 -34.95
C ASN A 267 -13.43 -19.47 -34.05
N PRO A 268 -13.64 -20.57 -33.30
CA PRO A 268 -12.58 -21.20 -32.49
C PRO A 268 -11.36 -21.65 -33.30
N ALA A 269 -11.51 -21.92 -34.60
CA ALA A 269 -10.39 -22.32 -35.45
C ALA A 269 -9.43 -21.15 -35.78
N GLU A 270 -9.91 -19.91 -35.77
CA GLU A 270 -9.11 -18.71 -36.07
C GLU A 270 -8.73 -17.90 -34.81
N SER A 271 -9.21 -18.32 -33.62
CA SER A 271 -8.88 -17.66 -32.35
C SER A 271 -7.40 -17.82 -31.99
N PHE A 272 -6.74 -16.73 -31.61
CA PHE A 272 -5.39 -16.75 -31.05
C PHE A 272 -5.37 -17.39 -29.66
N VAL A 273 -4.35 -18.21 -29.38
CA VAL A 273 -4.14 -18.87 -28.09
C VAL A 273 -2.71 -18.62 -27.63
N GLY A 274 -2.54 -17.82 -26.58
CA GLY A 274 -1.23 -17.32 -26.18
C GLY A 274 -1.30 -16.01 -25.41
N SER A 275 -0.19 -15.29 -25.35
CA SER A 275 -0.07 -14.01 -24.66
C SER A 275 0.30 -12.88 -25.63
N ILE A 276 -0.28 -11.69 -25.47
CA ILE A 276 0.09 -10.45 -26.17
C ILE A 276 0.55 -9.41 -25.13
N SER A 277 1.55 -8.60 -25.47
CA SER A 277 2.09 -7.53 -24.60
C SER A 277 2.57 -6.33 -25.42
N GLN A 278 2.55 -5.13 -24.84
CA GLN A 278 3.09 -3.89 -25.42
C GLN A 278 2.62 -3.58 -26.86
N LEU A 279 1.36 -3.92 -27.21
CA LEU A 279 0.80 -3.55 -28.52
C LEU A 279 0.61 -2.04 -28.64
N ASN A 280 1.24 -1.45 -29.64
CA ASN A 280 1.19 -0.03 -29.96
C ASN A 280 0.93 0.18 -31.46
N ILE A 281 0.12 1.19 -31.78
CA ILE A 281 -0.22 1.57 -33.16
C ILE A 281 0.16 3.03 -33.41
N TRP A 282 0.87 3.26 -34.50
CA TRP A 282 1.22 4.59 -35.02
C TRP A 282 0.58 4.83 -36.38
N GLY A 283 0.23 6.09 -36.65
CA GLY A 283 -0.36 6.53 -37.93
C GLY A 283 0.67 6.93 -38.99
N TYR A 284 1.87 6.36 -38.91
CA TYR A 284 3.01 6.58 -39.80
C TYR A 284 3.89 5.32 -39.84
N ALA A 285 4.63 5.12 -40.93
CA ALA A 285 5.55 3.99 -41.06
C ALA A 285 6.87 4.23 -40.30
N LEU A 286 7.16 3.42 -39.28
CA LEU A 286 8.43 3.50 -38.53
C LEU A 286 9.61 3.01 -39.39
N PRO A 287 10.75 3.73 -39.41
CA PRO A 287 11.95 3.26 -40.09
C PRO A 287 12.56 2.02 -39.39
N PRO A 288 13.27 1.14 -40.11
CA PRO A 288 13.80 -0.13 -39.59
C PRO A 288 14.60 -0.01 -38.27
N GLU A 289 15.43 1.03 -38.11
CA GLU A 289 16.20 1.22 -36.88
C GLU A 289 15.32 1.58 -35.66
N GLN A 290 14.17 2.23 -35.87
CA GLN A 290 13.20 2.49 -34.80
C GLN A 290 12.45 1.22 -34.42
N VAL A 291 12.03 0.41 -35.41
CA VAL A 291 11.43 -0.92 -35.17
C VAL A 291 12.38 -1.84 -34.39
N LYS A 292 13.67 -1.81 -34.74
CA LYS A 292 14.74 -2.52 -34.02
C LYS A 292 14.94 -2.04 -32.59
N SER A 293 14.81 -0.73 -32.35
CA SER A 293 14.93 -0.17 -31.00
C SER A 293 13.75 -0.55 -30.09
N LEU A 294 12.53 -0.66 -30.62
CA LEU A 294 11.37 -1.21 -29.89
C LEU A 294 11.65 -2.63 -29.36
N ALA A 295 12.17 -3.51 -30.22
CA ALA A 295 12.47 -4.90 -29.87
C ALA A 295 13.62 -5.08 -28.86
N THR A 296 14.49 -4.08 -28.66
CA THR A 296 15.75 -4.25 -27.92
C THR A 296 15.94 -3.30 -26.74
N SER A 297 15.34 -2.11 -26.78
CA SER A 297 15.68 -0.98 -25.92
C SER A 297 14.51 -0.11 -25.48
N CYS A 298 13.27 -0.40 -25.89
CA CYS A 298 12.05 0.32 -25.49
C CYS A 298 12.24 1.86 -25.37
N PRO A 299 12.62 2.57 -26.44
CA PRO A 299 12.92 3.99 -26.35
C PRO A 299 11.68 4.80 -25.94
N GLU A 300 11.83 5.66 -24.92
CA GLU A 300 10.71 6.39 -24.28
C GLU A 300 9.76 7.08 -25.28
N ASN A 301 10.32 7.70 -26.33
CA ASN A 301 9.58 8.41 -27.36
C ASN A 301 8.78 7.50 -28.33
N LEU A 302 8.93 6.17 -28.24
CA LEU A 302 8.15 5.17 -28.95
C LEU A 302 7.58 4.09 -28.00
N GLN A 303 7.58 4.29 -26.67
CA GLN A 303 6.90 3.35 -25.76
C GLN A 303 5.37 3.40 -25.89
N LYS A 304 4.83 4.45 -26.51
CA LYS A 304 3.41 4.67 -26.76
C LYS A 304 3.15 4.92 -28.24
N GLY A 305 2.14 4.24 -28.80
CA GLY A 305 1.60 4.55 -30.11
C GLY A 305 0.91 5.92 -30.11
N ASN A 306 1.03 6.69 -31.21
CA ASN A 306 0.35 7.98 -31.32
C ASN A 306 -1.14 7.84 -31.72
N VAL A 307 -1.56 6.63 -32.12
CA VAL A 307 -2.96 6.29 -32.42
C VAL A 307 -3.57 5.47 -31.29
N LEU A 308 -2.89 4.40 -30.86
CA LEU A 308 -3.26 3.58 -29.71
C LEU A 308 -2.01 3.11 -28.97
N ALA A 309 -2.01 3.20 -27.65
CA ALA A 309 -0.97 2.66 -26.77
C ALA A 309 -1.48 1.42 -26.03
N TRP A 310 -0.56 0.60 -25.53
CA TRP A 310 -0.92 -0.70 -24.95
C TRP A 310 -2.01 -0.66 -23.85
N PRO A 311 -2.04 0.30 -22.91
CA PRO A 311 -3.10 0.36 -21.90
C PRO A 311 -4.48 0.67 -22.46
N ASP A 312 -4.59 1.28 -23.64
CA ASP A 312 -5.87 1.68 -24.25
C ASP A 312 -6.72 0.48 -24.70
N PHE A 313 -6.12 -0.72 -24.75
CA PHE A 313 -6.80 -1.98 -25.03
C PHE A 313 -7.50 -2.59 -23.81
N LEU A 314 -7.16 -2.19 -22.58
CA LEU A 314 -7.75 -2.73 -21.35
C LEU A 314 -9.28 -2.58 -21.26
N PRO A 315 -9.90 -1.44 -21.61
CA PRO A 315 -11.36 -1.28 -21.55
C PRO A 315 -12.11 -2.16 -22.56
N GLY A 316 -11.44 -2.63 -23.61
CA GLY A 316 -12.01 -3.49 -24.65
C GLY A 316 -12.01 -4.98 -24.29
N VAL A 317 -11.46 -5.40 -23.15
CA VAL A 317 -11.35 -6.82 -22.78
C VAL A 317 -12.74 -7.45 -22.56
N VAL A 318 -13.07 -8.48 -23.32
CA VAL A 318 -14.34 -9.22 -23.23
C VAL A 318 -14.12 -10.70 -22.91
N GLY A 319 -14.80 -11.16 -21.86
CA GLY A 319 -14.93 -12.58 -21.53
C GLY A 319 -13.67 -13.19 -20.89
N ARG A 320 -13.17 -14.31 -21.43
CA ARG A 320 -12.07 -15.11 -20.85
C ARG A 320 -10.68 -14.71 -21.33
N VAL A 321 -10.41 -13.41 -21.45
CA VAL A 321 -9.02 -12.91 -21.56
C VAL A 321 -8.56 -12.54 -20.16
N LYS A 322 -7.39 -13.01 -19.77
CA LYS A 322 -6.81 -12.78 -18.44
C LYS A 322 -5.73 -11.71 -18.54
N ILE A 323 -5.71 -10.80 -17.57
CA ILE A 323 -4.73 -9.73 -17.47
C ILE A 323 -3.66 -10.19 -16.49
N ASP A 324 -2.44 -10.47 -16.95
CA ASP A 324 -1.29 -10.77 -16.08
C ASP A 324 -0.46 -9.49 -15.87
N PRO A 325 -0.43 -8.89 -14.67
CA PRO A 325 0.29 -7.65 -14.38
C PRO A 325 1.83 -7.85 -14.29
N ARG A 326 2.36 -8.95 -14.80
CA ARG A 326 3.79 -9.30 -14.78
C ARG A 326 4.39 -9.30 -16.19
N SER A 327 4.21 -8.20 -16.94
CA SER A 327 5.00 -8.00 -18.15
C SER A 327 6.46 -7.75 -17.76
N ILE A 328 7.35 -8.51 -18.37
CA ILE A 328 8.81 -8.31 -18.26
C ILE A 328 9.32 -7.32 -19.32
N PHE A 329 8.45 -6.87 -20.22
CA PHE A 329 8.82 -5.99 -21.32
C PHE A 329 8.86 -4.53 -20.90
N CYS A 330 9.94 -3.87 -21.29
CA CYS A 330 10.27 -2.48 -20.98
C CYS A 330 10.48 -2.20 -19.48
N ALA A 331 10.77 -3.23 -18.68
CA ALA A 331 11.09 -3.10 -17.26
C ALA A 331 12.55 -2.65 -17.03
N ASP A 332 12.80 -1.94 -15.93
CA ASP A 332 14.14 -1.51 -15.51
C ASP A 332 15.05 -2.70 -15.15
N CYS A 333 16.33 -2.61 -15.49
CA CYS A 333 17.33 -3.59 -15.10
C CYS A 333 17.66 -3.51 -13.60
N GLN A 334 18.04 -4.65 -13.01
CA GLN A 334 18.38 -4.70 -11.58
C GLN A 334 19.55 -3.77 -11.20
N PRO A 335 19.44 -3.01 -10.08
CA PRO A 335 20.54 -2.19 -9.56
C PRO A 335 21.79 -3.02 -9.24
N LEU A 336 22.95 -2.55 -9.71
CA LEU A 336 24.24 -3.24 -9.49
C LEU A 336 25.06 -2.65 -8.34
N GLU A 337 24.82 -1.38 -8.00
CA GLU A 337 25.50 -0.70 -6.89
C GLU A 337 25.03 -1.29 -5.55
N GLY A 338 25.98 -1.72 -4.72
CA GLY A 338 25.71 -2.47 -3.48
C GLY A 338 25.43 -3.98 -3.68
N SER A 339 25.03 -4.41 -4.88
CA SER A 339 24.78 -5.82 -5.21
C SER A 339 26.07 -6.62 -5.43
N ILE A 340 27.14 -5.97 -5.91
CA ILE A 340 28.45 -6.58 -6.14
C ILE A 340 29.50 -5.81 -5.33
N PRO A 341 30.25 -6.45 -4.40
CA PRO A 341 31.25 -5.77 -3.58
C PRO A 341 32.32 -5.07 -4.43
N HIS A 342 32.70 -3.86 -4.01
CA HIS A 342 33.70 -3.01 -4.66
C HIS A 342 33.42 -2.59 -6.11
N LEU A 343 32.24 -2.90 -6.65
CA LEU A 343 31.81 -2.46 -7.98
C LEU A 343 31.07 -1.13 -7.90
N LYS A 344 31.43 -0.19 -8.77
CA LYS A 344 30.79 1.12 -8.93
C LYS A 344 30.34 1.33 -10.37
N THR A 345 29.31 2.15 -10.54
CA THR A 345 28.71 2.48 -11.84
C THR A 345 28.96 3.95 -12.16
N SER A 346 28.95 4.28 -13.46
CA SER A 346 29.08 5.67 -13.93
C SER A 346 27.73 6.40 -14.06
N SER A 347 26.61 5.67 -13.94
CA SER A 347 25.25 6.17 -14.16
C SER A 347 24.25 5.29 -13.40
N ALA A 348 23.22 5.94 -12.85
CA ALA A 348 22.10 5.28 -12.18
C ALA A 348 20.92 4.95 -13.12
N THR A 349 21.07 5.15 -14.44
CA THR A 349 19.98 4.92 -15.41
C THR A 349 19.78 3.42 -15.70
N LEU A 350 18.77 2.83 -15.06
CA LEU A 350 18.43 1.40 -15.17
C LEU A 350 17.45 1.07 -16.31
N LYS A 351 16.92 2.07 -17.02
CA LYS A 351 15.96 1.89 -18.11
C LYS A 351 16.53 1.05 -19.27
N PRO A 352 15.71 0.24 -19.96
CA PRO A 352 16.08 -0.42 -21.21
C PRO A 352 16.79 0.49 -22.21
N GLY A 353 17.76 -0.06 -22.93
CA GLY A 353 18.63 0.69 -23.84
C GLY A 353 19.76 1.48 -23.18
N SER A 354 19.76 1.63 -21.85
CA SER A 354 20.86 2.30 -21.15
C SER A 354 22.18 1.55 -21.31
N LYS A 355 23.28 2.32 -21.29
CA LYS A 355 24.64 1.80 -21.24
C LYS A 355 25.28 2.32 -19.96
N ILE A 356 25.73 1.42 -19.10
CA ILE A 356 26.45 1.78 -17.88
C ILE A 356 27.92 1.37 -18.03
N PHE A 357 28.82 2.24 -17.56
CA PHE A 357 30.24 1.91 -17.43
C PHE A 357 30.51 1.49 -15.99
N LEU A 358 31.26 0.40 -15.85
CA LEU A 358 31.58 -0.23 -14.58
C LEU A 358 33.06 -0.07 -14.27
N TYR A 359 33.36 0.26 -13.02
CA TYR A 359 34.71 0.38 -12.49
C TYR A 359 34.74 -0.14 -11.06
N CYS A 360 35.91 -0.59 -10.61
CA CYS A 360 36.09 -1.06 -9.24
C CYS A 360 36.61 0.06 -8.32
N ASP A 361 36.48 -0.15 -7.01
CA ASP A 361 37.19 0.64 -6.00
C ASP A 361 38.72 0.61 -6.19
N THR A 362 39.40 1.63 -5.69
CA THR A 362 40.86 1.70 -5.63
C THR A 362 41.44 0.46 -4.93
N GLY A 363 42.43 -0.18 -5.56
CA GLY A 363 43.02 -1.45 -5.10
C GLY A 363 42.35 -2.71 -5.68
N PHE A 364 41.29 -2.57 -6.49
CA PHE A 364 40.61 -3.67 -7.19
C PHE A 364 40.62 -3.45 -8.71
N HIS A 365 40.59 -4.53 -9.46
CA HIS A 365 40.47 -4.53 -10.92
C HIS A 365 39.26 -5.35 -11.38
N ILE A 366 38.67 -4.97 -12.52
CA ILE A 366 37.45 -5.59 -13.04
C ILE A 366 37.76 -6.83 -13.87
N VAL A 367 37.07 -7.93 -13.58
CA VAL A 367 37.13 -9.18 -14.33
C VAL A 367 35.78 -9.39 -15.01
N GLY A 368 35.75 -9.26 -16.34
CA GLY A 368 34.55 -9.33 -17.16
C GLY A 368 34.35 -8.09 -18.04
N ASN A 369 33.12 -7.86 -18.52
CA ASN A 369 32.80 -6.71 -19.37
C ASN A 369 32.59 -5.44 -18.53
N SER A 370 33.36 -4.39 -18.79
CA SER A 370 33.25 -3.08 -18.12
C SER A 370 32.13 -2.18 -18.65
N VAL A 371 31.37 -2.65 -19.66
CA VAL A 371 30.19 -1.98 -20.21
C VAL A 371 29.05 -2.98 -20.23
N LEU A 372 27.95 -2.65 -19.57
CA LEU A 372 26.71 -3.42 -19.64
C LEU A 372 25.62 -2.63 -20.34
N HIS A 373 24.78 -3.35 -21.08
CA HIS A 373 23.63 -2.83 -21.79
C HIS A 373 22.35 -3.37 -21.15
N CYS A 374 21.42 -2.49 -20.78
CA CYS A 374 20.11 -2.93 -20.31
C CYS A 374 19.22 -3.34 -21.50
N LEU A 375 18.69 -4.57 -21.48
CA LEU A 375 17.75 -5.07 -22.48
C LEU A 375 16.31 -4.70 -22.12
N ASN A 376 15.44 -4.71 -23.13
CA ASN A 376 13.98 -4.62 -23.02
C ASN A 376 13.33 -5.63 -22.05
N LEU A 377 14.02 -6.69 -21.62
CA LEU A 377 13.52 -7.70 -20.68
C LEU A 377 13.86 -7.41 -19.20
N GLY A 378 14.39 -6.22 -18.88
CA GLY A 378 14.89 -5.89 -17.53
C GLY A 378 16.15 -6.68 -17.14
N GLN A 379 16.91 -7.14 -18.13
CA GLN A 379 18.12 -7.96 -17.94
C GLN A 379 19.35 -7.33 -18.60
N TRP A 380 20.51 -7.54 -17.99
CA TRP A 380 21.79 -7.10 -18.56
C TRP A 380 22.21 -8.02 -19.71
N ALA A 381 22.57 -7.44 -20.85
CA ALA A 381 22.91 -8.19 -22.08
C ALA A 381 24.20 -9.03 -22.00
N GLN A 382 24.97 -8.88 -20.92
CA GLN A 382 26.21 -9.59 -20.67
C GLN A 382 26.23 -10.09 -19.21
N PRO A 383 26.96 -11.19 -18.91
CA PRO A 383 27.18 -11.63 -17.54
C PRO A 383 27.78 -10.53 -16.67
N LEU A 384 27.35 -10.47 -15.40
CA LEU A 384 27.82 -9.48 -14.44
C LEU A 384 29.32 -9.67 -14.15
N PRO A 385 30.15 -8.62 -14.25
CA PRO A 385 31.56 -8.69 -13.88
C PRO A 385 31.73 -8.61 -12.35
N HIS A 386 32.89 -9.05 -11.86
CA HIS A 386 33.27 -8.91 -10.45
C HIS A 386 34.60 -8.17 -10.29
N CYS A 387 34.83 -7.64 -9.10
CA CYS A 387 36.03 -6.90 -8.74
C CYS A 387 36.99 -7.81 -7.95
N GLU A 388 38.19 -8.04 -8.49
CA GLU A 388 39.25 -8.79 -7.81
C GLU A 388 40.32 -7.85 -7.27
N ARG A 389 40.75 -8.08 -6.02
CA ARG A 389 41.77 -7.27 -5.37
C ARG A 389 43.12 -7.45 -6.08
N ILE A 390 43.81 -6.35 -6.35
CA ILE A 390 45.06 -6.36 -7.11
C ILE A 390 46.17 -6.99 -6.26
N SER A 391 46.92 -7.94 -6.81
CA SER A 391 48.01 -8.64 -6.12
C SER A 391 49.38 -8.09 -6.54
N CYS A 392 50.29 -7.89 -5.58
CA CYS A 392 51.69 -7.55 -5.85
C CYS A 392 52.61 -8.78 -5.96
N GLY A 393 52.08 -10.00 -5.78
CA GLY A 393 52.87 -11.23 -5.74
C GLY A 393 53.73 -11.37 -4.48
N GLU A 394 54.43 -12.50 -4.36
CA GLU A 394 55.29 -12.77 -3.21
C GLU A 394 56.45 -11.76 -3.10
N PRO A 395 56.71 -11.19 -1.91
CA PRO A 395 57.77 -10.21 -1.73
C PRO A 395 59.16 -10.88 -1.70
N PRO A 396 60.24 -10.17 -2.06
CA PRO A 396 61.58 -10.75 -2.13
C PRO A 396 62.06 -11.35 -0.80
N PRO A 397 62.73 -12.52 -0.81
CA PRO A 397 63.29 -13.14 0.38
C PRO A 397 64.47 -12.35 0.94
N LEU A 398 64.62 -12.34 2.27
CA LEU A 398 65.65 -11.62 2.99
C LEU A 398 66.71 -12.59 3.54
N GLU A 399 67.95 -12.50 3.07
CA GLU A 399 69.05 -13.29 3.65
C GLU A 399 69.32 -12.86 5.11
N HIS A 400 69.60 -13.85 5.97
CA HIS A 400 69.78 -13.66 7.41
C HIS A 400 68.61 -12.98 8.15
N GLY A 401 67.40 -13.02 7.57
CA GLY A 401 66.17 -12.56 8.18
C GLY A 401 64.94 -13.32 7.70
N PHE A 402 63.76 -12.78 8.00
CA PHE A 402 62.46 -13.27 7.55
C PHE A 402 61.49 -12.10 7.36
N TYR A 403 60.36 -12.36 6.70
CA TYR A 403 59.27 -11.40 6.57
C TYR A 403 57.96 -11.98 7.08
N SER A 404 57.06 -11.09 7.49
CA SER A 404 55.70 -11.43 7.91
C SER A 404 54.71 -10.47 7.28
N ALA A 405 53.58 -11.01 6.84
CA ALA A 405 52.48 -10.28 6.21
C ALA A 405 51.17 -11.05 6.42
N GLU A 406 50.04 -10.35 6.41
CA GLU A 406 48.71 -10.97 6.45
C GLU A 406 48.29 -11.44 5.06
N ASP A 407 48.54 -10.63 4.03
CA ASP A 407 48.38 -10.98 2.62
C ASP A 407 49.30 -10.13 1.70
N PHE A 408 49.26 -10.37 0.38
CA PHE A 408 50.09 -9.71 -0.64
C PHE A 408 49.32 -8.85 -1.64
N PHE A 409 48.15 -8.34 -1.25
CA PHE A 409 47.24 -7.55 -2.10
C PHE A 409 47.31 -6.04 -1.81
N ALA A 410 46.78 -5.22 -2.72
CA ALA A 410 46.82 -3.76 -2.64
C ALA A 410 46.34 -3.23 -1.28
N GLY A 411 47.10 -2.27 -0.73
CA GLY A 411 46.91 -1.71 0.61
C GLY A 411 47.58 -2.50 1.75
N SER A 412 47.96 -3.77 1.54
CA SER A 412 48.66 -4.56 2.56
C SER A 412 50.13 -4.20 2.69
N SER A 413 50.72 -4.57 3.82
CA SER A 413 52.13 -4.30 4.11
C SER A 413 52.88 -5.52 4.65
N VAL A 414 54.08 -5.73 4.12
CA VAL A 414 55.04 -6.74 4.56
C VAL A 414 56.01 -6.12 5.54
N THR A 415 56.26 -6.78 6.67
CA THR A 415 57.23 -6.34 7.68
C THR A 415 58.43 -7.29 7.71
N TYR A 416 59.62 -6.74 7.53
CA TYR A 416 60.90 -7.47 7.52
C TYR A 416 61.59 -7.41 8.88
N GLN A 417 62.19 -8.52 9.29
CA GLN A 417 62.94 -8.67 10.54
C GLN A 417 64.22 -9.46 10.31
N CYS A 418 65.31 -9.09 10.98
CA CYS A 418 66.56 -9.85 10.94
C CYS A 418 66.60 -10.91 12.03
N ASN A 419 67.38 -11.96 11.79
CA ASN A 419 67.71 -12.94 12.83
C ASN A 419 68.64 -12.31 13.88
N SER A 420 68.62 -12.85 15.10
CA SER A 420 69.50 -12.38 16.19
C SER A 420 70.98 -12.38 15.77
N GLY A 421 71.73 -11.34 16.16
CA GLY A 421 73.10 -11.07 15.70
C GLY A 421 73.17 -10.15 14.47
N TYR A 422 72.03 -9.79 13.87
CA TYR A 422 71.97 -8.89 12.70
C TYR A 422 70.99 -7.73 12.94
N TYR A 423 71.32 -6.55 12.40
CA TYR A 423 70.43 -5.38 12.39
C TYR A 423 69.95 -5.08 10.97
N LEU A 424 68.75 -4.50 10.86
CA LEU A 424 68.12 -4.20 9.58
C LEU A 424 68.60 -2.84 9.04
N LEU A 425 69.09 -2.82 7.81
CA LEU A 425 69.42 -1.62 7.06
C LEU A 425 68.38 -1.39 5.95
N GLY A 426 67.62 -0.29 6.06
CA GLY A 426 66.50 0.05 5.20
C GLY A 426 65.18 0.13 5.97
N ASP A 427 64.10 0.51 5.29
CA ASP A 427 62.77 0.56 5.91
C ASP A 427 62.25 -0.85 6.23
N SER A 428 61.79 -1.05 7.46
CA SER A 428 61.30 -2.37 7.93
C SER A 428 59.93 -2.76 7.39
N ARG A 429 59.25 -1.88 6.65
CA ARG A 429 57.87 -2.08 6.18
C ARG A 429 57.72 -1.65 4.72
N MET A 430 57.28 -2.58 3.89
CA MET A 430 57.02 -2.39 2.46
C MET A 430 55.51 -2.50 2.20
N LEU A 431 54.95 -1.70 1.30
CA LEU A 431 53.50 -1.65 0.99
C LEU A 431 53.23 -2.04 -0.46
N CYS A 432 52.15 -2.81 -0.66
CA CYS A 432 51.65 -3.16 -2.00
C CYS A 432 50.77 -2.01 -2.51
N THR A 433 51.18 -1.37 -3.61
CA THR A 433 50.44 -0.26 -4.21
C THR A 433 49.41 -0.73 -5.23
N ASP A 434 48.39 0.10 -5.47
CA ASP A 434 47.22 -0.19 -6.33
C ASP A 434 47.55 -0.49 -7.81
N ASN A 435 48.82 -0.38 -8.21
CA ASN A 435 49.34 -0.77 -9.52
C ASN A 435 49.92 -2.21 -9.57
N GLY A 436 49.82 -2.98 -8.47
CA GLY A 436 50.37 -4.35 -8.38
C GLY A 436 51.89 -4.39 -8.22
N SER A 437 52.49 -3.35 -7.63
CA SER A 437 53.94 -3.30 -7.32
C SER A 437 54.20 -3.00 -5.85
N TRP A 438 55.38 -3.38 -5.36
CA TRP A 438 55.83 -2.99 -4.02
C TRP A 438 56.48 -1.59 -4.04
N ASN A 439 56.18 -0.75 -3.05
CA ASN A 439 56.49 0.68 -3.09
C ASN A 439 57.97 1.05 -2.87
N ILE A 440 58.78 0.17 -2.31
CA ILE A 440 60.21 0.38 -1.98
C ILE A 440 61.05 -0.85 -2.33
N ILE A 441 62.37 -0.69 -2.30
CA ILE A 441 63.33 -1.78 -2.46
C ILE A 441 63.47 -2.53 -1.12
N SER A 442 63.60 -3.86 -1.17
CA SER A 442 63.75 -4.72 0.01
C SER A 442 64.98 -4.34 0.87
N PRO A 443 64.86 -4.32 2.21
CA PRO A 443 65.97 -4.00 3.12
C PRO A 443 67.02 -5.13 3.15
N SER A 444 68.09 -4.96 3.93
CA SER A 444 69.17 -5.96 4.09
C SER A 444 69.59 -6.11 5.55
N CYS A 445 69.93 -7.33 5.97
CA CYS A 445 70.45 -7.61 7.32
C CYS A 445 71.97 -7.54 7.35
N LEU A 446 72.53 -6.80 8.30
CA LEU A 446 73.97 -6.65 8.50
C LEU A 446 74.38 -7.10 9.90
N ASP A 447 75.58 -7.67 10.00
CA ASP A 447 76.19 -8.17 11.23
C ASP A 447 76.30 -7.07 12.30
N VAL A 448 76.03 -7.41 13.56
CA VAL A 448 76.22 -6.52 14.71
C VAL A 448 77.63 -6.74 15.28
N ASP A 449 78.37 -5.66 15.55
CA ASP A 449 79.62 -5.76 16.33
C ASP A 449 79.32 -5.60 17.82
N GLU A 450 78.99 -6.71 18.49
CA GLU A 450 78.66 -6.69 19.91
C GLU A 450 79.86 -6.34 20.80
N CYS A 451 81.09 -6.57 20.34
CA CYS A 451 82.29 -6.14 21.07
C CYS A 451 82.46 -4.60 21.03
N ALA A 452 81.97 -3.91 20.00
CA ALA A 452 82.01 -2.46 19.90
C ALA A 452 80.85 -1.75 20.64
N VAL A 453 79.68 -2.39 20.73
CA VAL A 453 78.47 -1.80 21.35
C VAL A 453 78.37 -2.11 22.86
N GLY A 454 78.90 -3.27 23.29
CA GLY A 454 78.98 -3.66 24.70
C GLY A 454 78.62 -5.13 24.91
N SER A 455 79.61 -5.93 25.32
CA SER A 455 79.47 -7.38 25.50
C SER A 455 79.32 -7.79 26.97
N ASP A 456 78.86 -9.02 27.21
CA ASP A 456 78.70 -9.63 28.54
C ASP A 456 79.93 -10.48 28.98
N CYS A 457 81.10 -10.23 28.39
CA CYS A 457 82.35 -10.86 28.81
C CYS A 457 82.74 -10.42 30.24
N ASP A 458 83.43 -11.28 31.01
CA ASP A 458 83.96 -10.88 32.32
C ASP A 458 84.92 -9.68 32.18
N SER A 459 84.96 -8.79 33.17
CA SER A 459 85.97 -7.73 33.29
C SER A 459 87.42 -8.24 33.20
N HIS A 460 87.66 -9.53 33.47
CA HIS A 460 88.94 -10.22 33.33
C HIS A 460 89.00 -11.11 32.07
N ALA A 461 88.22 -10.82 31.03
CA ALA A 461 88.18 -11.56 29.77
C ALA A 461 88.28 -10.64 28.53
N SER A 462 88.65 -11.20 27.38
CA SER A 462 88.74 -10.49 26.09
C SER A 462 87.64 -10.91 25.11
N CYS A 463 87.04 -9.94 24.39
CA CYS A 463 85.97 -10.11 23.40
C CYS A 463 86.52 -10.16 21.96
N LEU A 464 85.95 -10.98 21.09
CA LEU A 464 86.22 -11.00 19.65
C LEU A 464 84.93 -11.25 18.83
N ASN A 465 84.61 -10.35 17.88
CA ASN A 465 83.40 -10.42 17.06
C ASN A 465 83.49 -11.45 15.93
N THR A 466 82.36 -12.03 15.56
CA THR A 466 82.19 -13.05 14.50
C THR A 466 80.84 -12.86 13.79
N ASN A 467 80.68 -13.33 12.56
CA ASN A 467 79.44 -13.07 11.80
C ASN A 467 78.20 -13.67 12.48
N GLY A 468 77.36 -12.82 13.09
CA GLY A 468 76.18 -13.15 13.90
C GLY A 468 76.44 -13.46 15.38
N SER A 469 77.65 -13.24 15.93
CA SER A 469 77.95 -13.52 17.35
C SER A 469 79.32 -13.00 17.83
N TYR A 470 79.71 -13.26 19.08
CA TYR A 470 81.03 -12.94 19.62
C TYR A 470 81.52 -13.98 20.64
N ILE A 471 82.84 -14.00 20.89
CA ILE A 471 83.50 -14.95 21.79
C ILE A 471 84.24 -14.21 22.91
N CYS A 472 84.12 -14.69 24.15
CA CYS A 472 84.82 -14.18 25.34
C CYS A 472 85.87 -15.19 25.87
N THR A 473 87.03 -14.75 26.34
CA THR A 473 88.07 -15.65 26.94
C THR A 473 88.76 -15.06 28.17
N CYS A 474 88.78 -15.79 29.30
CA CYS A 474 89.40 -15.36 30.58
C CYS A 474 90.92 -15.12 30.47
N ILE A 475 91.41 -14.11 31.17
CA ILE A 475 92.82 -13.72 31.27
C ILE A 475 93.43 -14.33 32.55
N HIS A 476 94.56 -15.02 32.42
CA HIS A 476 95.26 -15.73 33.50
C HIS A 476 95.68 -14.77 34.64
N PRO A 477 95.58 -15.13 35.94
CA PRO A 477 95.45 -16.49 36.51
C PRO A 477 94.02 -16.94 36.79
N TYR A 478 93.00 -16.15 36.44
CA TYR A 478 91.62 -16.53 36.69
C TYR A 478 91.19 -17.66 35.75
N THR A 479 90.43 -18.63 36.27
CA THR A 479 89.93 -19.77 35.49
C THR A 479 88.41 -19.77 35.42
N GLY A 480 87.87 -20.12 34.25
CA GLY A 480 86.45 -19.92 33.93
C GLY A 480 86.14 -20.02 32.44
N ASP A 481 84.92 -19.63 32.06
CA ASP A 481 84.33 -19.83 30.72
C ASP A 481 84.44 -18.60 29.79
N GLY A 482 85.12 -17.53 30.24
CA GLY A 482 85.22 -16.25 29.53
C GLY A 482 84.12 -15.25 29.87
N LYS A 483 83.00 -15.68 30.47
CA LYS A 483 81.97 -14.79 31.03
C LYS A 483 82.02 -14.71 32.56
N LYS A 484 82.68 -15.66 33.24
CA LYS A 484 82.99 -15.64 34.68
C LYS A 484 84.33 -16.31 35.00
N CYS A 485 85.19 -15.71 35.84
CA CYS A 485 86.49 -16.29 36.26
C CYS A 485 86.73 -16.17 37.82
N ALA A 486 87.28 -17.17 38.56
CA ALA A 486 87.15 -17.27 40.05
C ALA A 486 88.32 -17.85 40.96
N GLU A 487 88.15 -17.82 42.31
CA GLU A 487 89.08 -18.17 43.45
C GLU A 487 88.37 -18.90 44.68
N PRO A 488 89.04 -19.46 45.75
CA PRO A 488 88.46 -20.47 46.70
C PRO A 488 87.74 -20.04 48.06
N VAL A 489 87.21 -21.01 48.86
CA VAL A 489 85.86 -21.02 49.57
C VAL A 489 85.79 -20.95 51.14
N LYS A 490 84.62 -20.57 51.75
CA LYS A 490 84.23 -20.45 53.20
C LYS A 490 82.74 -20.86 53.51
N CYS A 491 82.27 -20.97 54.79
CA CYS A 491 80.83 -21.14 55.13
C CYS A 491 79.99 -19.91 54.71
N LYS A 492 78.67 -20.08 54.48
CA LYS A 492 77.74 -18.95 54.21
C LYS A 492 77.30 -18.20 55.47
N HIS A 493 77.17 -16.87 55.34
CA HIS A 493 76.61 -15.97 56.37
C HIS A 493 75.12 -16.30 56.60
N PRO A 494 74.65 -16.50 57.84
CA PRO A 494 73.23 -16.67 58.13
C PRO A 494 72.52 -15.31 58.11
N GLU A 495 71.33 -15.22 57.51
CA GLU A 495 70.55 -13.97 57.46
C GLU A 495 69.83 -13.72 58.79
N ASP A 496 69.59 -12.43 59.12
CA ASP A 496 68.81 -12.04 60.29
C ASP A 496 67.32 -12.38 60.09
N PRO A 497 66.64 -12.99 61.08
CA PRO A 497 65.19 -13.23 60.99
C PRO A 497 64.40 -11.92 60.87
N GLU A 498 63.28 -11.93 60.15
CA GLU A 498 62.40 -10.76 60.05
C GLU A 498 61.90 -10.36 61.46
N HIS A 499 62.12 -9.10 61.85
CA HIS A 499 61.94 -8.59 63.23
C HIS A 499 62.75 -9.32 64.33
N GLY A 500 63.90 -9.90 63.97
CA GLY A 500 64.90 -10.44 64.87
C GLY A 500 66.33 -10.08 64.47
N ARG A 501 67.30 -10.47 65.30
CA ARG A 501 68.74 -10.22 65.10
C ARG A 501 69.58 -11.41 65.54
N SER A 502 70.60 -11.68 64.75
CA SER A 502 71.66 -12.63 65.01
C SER A 502 72.89 -11.97 65.66
N HIS A 503 73.64 -12.74 66.44
CA HIS A 503 74.82 -12.28 67.16
C HIS A 503 75.96 -13.30 67.02
N GLY A 504 76.98 -12.94 66.24
CA GLY A 504 78.25 -13.65 66.07
C GLY A 504 79.12 -12.96 65.00
N VAL A 505 80.44 -13.16 65.03
CA VAL A 505 81.41 -12.36 64.25
C VAL A 505 82.42 -13.19 63.43
N SER A 506 82.22 -14.50 63.31
CA SER A 506 83.02 -15.37 62.44
C SER A 506 82.14 -16.45 61.83
N TYR A 507 82.47 -16.85 60.59
CA TYR A 507 81.77 -17.85 59.79
C TYR A 507 82.73 -18.94 59.28
N THR A 508 83.79 -19.21 60.04
CA THR A 508 84.63 -20.39 59.83
C THR A 508 83.97 -21.61 60.48
N VAL A 509 84.34 -22.80 60.01
CA VAL A 509 83.95 -24.08 60.65
C VAL A 509 84.17 -24.02 62.17
N GLY A 510 83.17 -24.44 62.95
CA GLY A 510 83.18 -24.42 64.41
C GLY A 510 82.69 -23.13 65.10
N SER A 511 82.22 -22.12 64.35
CA SER A 511 81.67 -20.86 64.90
C SER A 511 80.22 -20.99 65.37
N GLU A 512 79.82 -20.30 66.45
CA GLU A 512 78.45 -20.28 67.01
C GLU A 512 77.77 -18.90 66.84
N ILE A 513 76.47 -18.90 66.50
CA ILE A 513 75.62 -17.71 66.30
C ILE A 513 74.34 -17.82 67.17
N ARG A 514 73.91 -16.73 67.81
CA ARG A 514 72.68 -16.66 68.65
C ARG A 514 71.62 -15.73 68.06
N PHE A 515 70.33 -16.00 68.29
CA PHE A 515 69.20 -15.22 67.74
C PHE A 515 68.27 -14.64 68.83
N SER A 516 67.68 -13.47 68.56
CA SER A 516 66.70 -12.79 69.43
C SER A 516 65.66 -12.00 68.61
N CYS A 517 64.48 -11.69 69.17
CA CYS A 517 63.43 -10.89 68.51
C CYS A 517 63.33 -9.45 69.04
N GLU A 518 62.85 -8.55 68.19
CA GLU A 518 62.55 -7.17 68.55
C GLU A 518 61.25 -7.02 69.36
N LYS A 519 61.09 -5.88 70.05
CA LYS A 519 60.04 -5.68 71.05
C LYS A 519 58.64 -5.69 70.44
N GLY A 520 57.84 -6.71 70.77
CA GLY A 520 56.47 -6.91 70.26
C GLY A 520 56.29 -8.20 69.45
N TYR A 521 57.37 -8.95 69.24
CA TYR A 521 57.40 -10.24 68.55
C TYR A 521 57.98 -11.33 69.46
N GLN A 522 57.59 -12.59 69.25
CA GLN A 522 58.01 -13.76 70.03
C GLN A 522 58.79 -14.76 69.17
N LEU A 523 59.96 -15.20 69.64
CA LEU A 523 60.82 -16.15 68.91
C LEU A 523 60.22 -17.57 68.88
N LYS A 524 60.21 -18.18 67.69
CA LYS A 524 59.84 -19.57 67.43
C LYS A 524 61.01 -20.29 66.75
N GLY A 525 61.63 -21.23 67.46
CA GLY A 525 62.76 -22.05 66.97
C GLY A 525 63.93 -22.10 67.96
N ALA A 526 65.06 -22.65 67.51
CA ALA A 526 66.27 -22.79 68.32
C ALA A 526 67.04 -21.47 68.42
N SER A 527 67.41 -21.04 69.63
CA SER A 527 68.02 -19.72 69.88
C SER A 527 69.54 -19.64 69.62
N GLN A 528 70.21 -20.73 69.22
CA GLN A 528 71.65 -20.79 68.95
C GLN A 528 71.99 -21.92 67.94
N VAL A 529 72.95 -21.69 67.02
CA VAL A 529 73.40 -22.63 65.97
C VAL A 529 74.92 -22.55 65.70
N THR A 530 75.53 -23.59 65.11
CA THR A 530 77.00 -23.71 64.87
C THR A 530 77.36 -24.09 63.41
N CYS A 531 78.44 -23.58 62.77
CA CYS A 531 78.86 -24.02 61.41
C CYS A 531 79.66 -25.34 61.44
N LEU A 532 79.33 -26.27 60.54
CA LEU A 532 79.92 -27.60 60.41
C LEU A 532 81.02 -27.66 59.33
N GLU A 533 81.84 -28.72 59.36
CA GLU A 533 82.92 -28.98 58.38
C GLU A 533 82.44 -29.09 56.92
N SER A 534 81.14 -29.29 56.69
CA SER A 534 80.49 -29.29 55.37
C SER A 534 80.24 -27.89 54.79
N GLY A 535 80.42 -26.82 55.57
CA GLY A 535 80.07 -25.44 55.18
C GLY A 535 78.63 -25.00 55.53
N GLU A 536 77.85 -25.87 56.18
CA GLU A 536 76.44 -25.67 56.54
C GLU A 536 76.22 -25.48 58.05
N TRP A 537 75.08 -24.91 58.45
CA TRP A 537 74.74 -24.64 59.86
C TRP A 537 73.99 -25.82 60.53
N SER A 538 74.24 -26.04 61.83
CA SER A 538 73.76 -27.20 62.61
C SER A 538 72.23 -27.39 62.71
N HIS A 539 71.45 -26.31 62.57
CA HIS A 539 70.00 -26.28 62.71
C HIS A 539 69.44 -25.17 61.79
N LEU A 540 68.16 -25.25 61.46
CA LEU A 540 67.45 -24.19 60.70
C LEU A 540 67.29 -22.91 61.55
N ILE A 541 67.33 -21.75 60.87
CA ILE A 541 67.24 -20.42 61.49
C ILE A 541 65.81 -20.18 62.07
N PRO A 542 65.67 -19.66 63.31
CA PRO A 542 64.37 -19.38 63.94
C PRO A 542 63.70 -18.11 63.39
N PHE A 543 62.39 -17.94 63.62
CA PHE A 543 61.63 -16.75 63.18
C PHE A 543 60.83 -16.07 64.32
N CYS A 544 60.37 -14.84 64.10
CA CYS A 544 59.70 -13.99 65.09
C CYS A 544 58.21 -13.76 64.73
N GLU A 545 57.29 -14.00 65.66
CA GLU A 545 55.83 -13.91 65.43
C GLU A 545 55.20 -12.74 66.24
N ALA A 546 54.32 -11.94 65.61
CA ALA A 546 53.74 -10.75 66.23
C ALA A 546 52.63 -11.05 67.27
N ILE A 547 52.63 -10.31 68.39
CA ILE A 547 51.65 -10.48 69.48
C ILE A 547 50.25 -9.97 69.05
N SER A 548 49.16 -10.67 69.42
CA SER A 548 47.77 -10.33 69.03
C SER A 548 47.00 -9.61 70.14
N CYS A 549 46.14 -8.63 69.78
CA CYS A 549 45.28 -7.87 70.70
C CYS A 549 43.79 -8.29 70.68
N GLY A 550 43.37 -9.16 69.75
CA GLY A 550 41.96 -9.56 69.59
C GLY A 550 41.06 -8.48 68.98
N ILE A 551 39.81 -8.84 68.66
CA ILE A 551 38.83 -7.96 67.98
C ILE A 551 38.16 -7.00 69.00
N PRO A 552 38.11 -5.68 68.77
CA PRO A 552 37.39 -4.75 69.65
C PRO A 552 35.85 -4.90 69.58
N PRO A 553 35.10 -4.46 70.62
CA PRO A 553 33.64 -4.41 70.58
C PRO A 553 33.12 -3.34 69.59
N HIS A 554 32.07 -3.65 68.82
CA HIS A 554 31.50 -2.71 67.85
C HIS A 554 30.54 -1.68 68.49
N PRO A 555 30.52 -0.42 68.01
CA PRO A 555 29.51 0.57 68.41
C PRO A 555 28.11 0.16 67.94
N LYS A 556 27.05 0.60 68.65
CA LYS A 556 25.68 0.57 68.10
C LYS A 556 25.53 1.68 67.05
N ASN A 557 24.84 1.38 65.95
CA ASN A 557 24.64 2.27 64.80
C ASN A 557 25.98 2.76 64.21
N GLY A 558 26.97 1.88 64.16
CA GLY A 558 28.32 2.14 63.66
C GLY A 558 29.08 0.86 63.33
N ALA A 559 30.17 1.00 62.60
CA ALA A 559 30.98 -0.10 62.07
C ALA A 559 32.47 0.08 62.36
N ILE A 560 33.21 -1.03 62.38
CA ILE A 560 34.68 -1.07 62.48
C ILE A 560 35.24 -1.42 61.12
N ASP A 561 36.22 -0.66 60.64
CA ASP A 561 37.01 -0.96 59.44
C ASP A 561 38.44 -1.38 59.83
N GLY A 562 38.76 -2.65 59.56
CA GLY A 562 40.06 -3.25 59.87
C GLY A 562 40.02 -4.78 59.94
N SER A 563 41.00 -5.44 59.31
CA SER A 563 41.01 -6.90 59.08
C SER A 563 42.15 -7.68 59.77
N ARG A 564 43.11 -6.99 60.40
CA ARG A 564 44.22 -7.58 61.16
C ARG A 564 44.32 -6.96 62.55
N PHE A 565 44.54 -7.80 63.56
CA PHE A 565 44.41 -7.44 64.99
C PHE A 565 45.71 -7.72 65.78
N THR A 566 46.85 -7.70 65.10
CA THR A 566 48.20 -7.96 65.65
C THR A 566 48.98 -6.67 65.92
N PHE A 567 50.06 -6.76 66.69
CA PHE A 567 50.89 -5.65 67.14
C PHE A 567 51.22 -4.66 66.00
N GLY A 568 50.96 -3.37 66.23
CA GLY A 568 51.13 -2.30 65.24
C GLY A 568 49.94 -2.08 64.30
N SER A 569 48.96 -2.99 64.25
CA SER A 569 47.73 -2.81 63.46
C SER A 569 46.85 -1.70 64.03
N ARG A 570 46.17 -0.97 63.14
CA ARG A 570 45.22 0.09 63.48
C ARG A 570 43.84 -0.23 62.92
N VAL A 571 42.79 0.16 63.64
CA VAL A 571 41.40 -0.04 63.24
C VAL A 571 40.62 1.28 63.40
N MET A 572 39.72 1.55 62.46
CA MET A 572 38.94 2.79 62.40
C MET A 572 37.47 2.54 62.75
N PHE A 573 36.85 3.46 63.47
CA PHE A 573 35.43 3.41 63.83
C PHE A 573 34.64 4.46 63.02
N ARG A 574 33.45 4.09 62.52
CA ARG A 574 32.52 5.00 61.81
C ARG A 574 31.09 4.83 62.29
N CYS A 575 30.27 5.88 62.18
CA CYS A 575 28.83 5.84 62.45
C CYS A 575 28.00 5.75 61.18
N GLU A 576 26.74 5.33 61.32
CA GLU A 576 25.71 5.37 60.27
C GLU A 576 25.17 6.79 60.05
N GLU A 577 24.51 7.01 58.89
CA GLU A 577 24.09 8.33 58.44
C GLU A 577 23.07 8.99 59.41
N GLY A 578 23.29 10.28 59.73
CA GLY A 578 22.53 10.99 60.77
C GLY A 578 23.08 10.87 62.20
N TYR A 579 24.19 10.14 62.40
CA TYR A 579 24.89 10.02 63.68
C TYR A 579 26.34 10.49 63.59
N VAL A 580 26.84 11.13 64.65
CA VAL A 580 28.23 11.59 64.81
C VAL A 580 28.99 10.68 65.80
N LEU A 581 30.25 10.39 65.49
CA LEU A 581 31.12 9.57 66.32
C LEU A 581 31.67 10.39 67.50
N VAL A 582 31.40 9.93 68.72
CA VAL A 582 31.88 10.54 69.96
C VAL A 582 32.89 9.61 70.62
N GLY A 583 34.17 10.03 70.58
CA GLY A 583 35.33 9.27 71.06
C GLY A 583 36.44 9.19 70.00
N GLU A 584 37.55 8.53 70.33
CA GLU A 584 38.69 8.39 69.41
C GLU A 584 38.33 7.47 68.23
N ALA A 585 38.51 7.98 67.01
CA ALA A 585 38.13 7.27 65.78
C ALA A 585 39.12 6.17 65.37
N GLU A 586 40.31 6.12 65.97
CA GLU A 586 41.39 5.18 65.64
C GLU A 586 41.89 4.48 66.92
N ALA A 587 42.03 3.15 66.88
CA ALA A 587 42.71 2.39 67.94
C ALA A 587 43.86 1.55 67.36
N THR A 588 44.98 1.48 68.09
CA THR A 588 46.21 0.76 67.71
C THR A 588 46.53 -0.36 68.69
N CYS A 589 46.93 -1.53 68.18
CA CYS A 589 47.32 -2.69 68.99
C CYS A 589 48.75 -2.56 69.54
N LEU A 590 48.91 -2.59 70.86
CA LEU A 590 50.18 -2.41 71.57
C LEU A 590 50.89 -3.74 71.87
N ALA A 591 52.21 -3.68 72.12
CA ALA A 591 53.08 -4.84 72.36
C ALA A 591 52.75 -5.66 73.63
N ASN A 592 51.78 -5.22 74.43
CA ASN A 592 51.26 -5.92 75.61
C ASN A 592 49.97 -6.71 75.32
N GLY A 593 49.53 -6.79 74.05
CA GLY A 593 48.32 -7.51 73.65
C GLY A 593 47.02 -6.77 73.98
N ARG A 594 47.03 -5.43 74.04
CA ARG A 594 45.84 -4.59 74.24
C ARG A 594 45.80 -3.41 73.27
N TRP A 595 44.59 -2.95 72.95
CA TRP A 595 44.37 -1.70 72.21
C TRP A 595 44.65 -0.48 73.09
N ASN A 596 45.17 0.60 72.49
CA ASN A 596 45.51 1.84 73.20
C ASN A 596 44.29 2.68 73.63
N HIS A 597 43.16 2.55 72.94
CA HIS A 597 41.90 3.27 73.19
C HIS A 597 40.69 2.30 73.27
N SER A 598 39.62 2.73 73.94
CA SER A 598 38.35 2.02 74.07
C SER A 598 37.36 2.39 72.95
N SER A 599 36.44 1.48 72.61
CA SER A 599 35.47 1.68 71.51
C SER A 599 34.58 2.92 71.71
N PRO A 600 34.45 3.81 70.71
CA PRO A 600 33.60 5.01 70.75
C PRO A 600 32.10 4.67 70.56
N PHE A 601 31.23 5.68 70.68
CA PHE A 601 29.78 5.54 70.46
C PHE A 601 29.21 6.62 69.54
N CYS A 602 28.05 6.34 68.95
CA CYS A 602 27.41 7.18 67.94
C CYS A 602 26.18 7.92 68.52
N GLU A 603 26.15 9.25 68.42
CA GLU A 603 25.04 10.10 68.89
C GLU A 603 24.34 10.81 67.72
N LEU A 604 23.05 11.17 67.87
CA LEU A 604 22.26 11.82 66.83
C LEU A 604 22.72 13.26 66.57
N VAL A 605 22.74 13.67 65.30
CA VAL A 605 23.05 15.05 64.90
C VAL A 605 21.96 16.02 65.37
N GLN A 606 22.37 17.19 65.88
CA GLN A 606 21.49 18.24 66.40
C GLN A 606 21.63 19.54 65.57
N CYS A 607 20.51 20.09 65.11
CA CYS A 607 20.45 21.37 64.44
C CYS A 607 20.43 22.57 65.40
N SER A 608 20.75 23.76 64.88
CA SER A 608 20.63 25.02 65.61
C SER A 608 19.18 25.31 66.05
N LEU A 609 19.00 26.06 67.13
CA LEU A 609 17.67 26.46 67.61
C LEU A 609 16.96 27.35 66.56
N PRO A 610 15.65 27.13 66.28
CA PRO A 610 14.92 27.96 65.33
C PRO A 610 14.87 29.43 65.75
N LYS A 611 14.84 30.33 64.76
CA LYS A 611 15.02 31.77 64.95
C LYS A 611 13.67 32.49 64.95
N GLU A 612 13.42 33.33 65.95
CA GLU A 612 12.22 34.17 65.99
C GLU A 612 12.19 35.18 64.83
N ILE A 613 11.00 35.42 64.29
CA ILE A 613 10.73 36.32 63.16
C ILE A 613 9.83 37.47 63.63
N LYS A 614 9.93 38.65 63.02
CA LYS A 614 9.15 39.82 63.46
C LYS A 614 7.70 39.70 62.99
N ASN A 615 6.74 40.13 63.82
CA ASN A 615 5.30 40.04 63.54
C ASN A 615 4.83 38.61 63.24
N GLY A 616 5.46 37.61 63.87
CA GLY A 616 5.14 36.21 63.74
C GLY A 616 5.77 35.36 64.85
N LYS A 617 5.43 34.07 64.86
CA LYS A 617 5.80 33.08 65.88
C LYS A 617 6.00 31.70 65.26
N TYR A 618 6.77 30.84 65.93
CA TYR A 618 7.03 29.48 65.47
C TYR A 618 6.71 28.41 66.52
N ILE A 619 6.54 27.16 66.06
CA ILE A 619 6.31 25.96 66.89
C ILE A 619 7.26 24.85 66.37
N ALA A 620 8.12 24.32 67.23
CA ALA A 620 9.13 23.31 66.86
C ALA A 620 8.96 22.01 67.64
N ASN A 621 9.00 20.87 66.94
CA ASN A 621 8.92 19.52 67.52
C ASN A 621 10.31 18.92 67.74
N GLY A 622 11.19 19.65 68.43
CA GLY A 622 12.58 19.26 68.68
C GLY A 622 13.59 19.90 67.73
N VAL A 623 14.87 19.54 67.92
CA VAL A 623 16.03 20.07 67.19
C VAL A 623 17.03 18.98 66.76
N MET A 624 16.66 17.71 66.85
CA MET A 624 17.48 16.58 66.39
C MET A 624 17.19 16.27 64.92
N TYR A 625 18.06 15.54 64.25
CA TYR A 625 17.86 15.06 62.87
C TYR A 625 16.42 14.55 62.64
N LEU A 626 15.79 15.02 61.55
CA LEU A 626 14.37 14.84 61.17
C LEU A 626 13.31 15.60 61.99
N SER A 627 13.68 16.45 62.96
CA SER A 627 12.72 17.35 63.65
C SER A 627 12.18 18.44 62.71
N ASN A 628 10.97 18.94 62.95
CA ASN A 628 10.35 20.02 62.16
C ASN A 628 9.98 21.26 62.98
N VAL A 629 9.99 22.43 62.33
CA VAL A 629 9.54 23.71 62.89
C VAL A 629 8.63 24.45 61.92
N SER A 630 7.49 24.94 62.41
CA SER A 630 6.48 25.68 61.62
C SER A 630 6.35 27.14 62.05
N TYR A 631 6.10 28.05 61.10
CA TYR A 631 6.03 29.51 61.30
C TYR A 631 4.65 30.08 60.92
N THR A 632 4.20 31.11 61.63
CA THR A 632 2.90 31.80 61.42
C THR A 632 3.02 33.30 61.73
N CYS A 633 2.37 34.18 60.96
CA CYS A 633 2.36 35.63 61.19
C CYS A 633 1.19 36.10 62.07
N ASP A 634 1.32 37.32 62.61
CA ASP A 634 0.31 38.01 63.38
C ASP A 634 -0.74 38.72 62.48
N MET A 635 -1.92 38.99 63.05
CA MET A 635 -3.06 39.58 62.31
C MET A 635 -2.72 40.92 61.65
N GLY A 636 -2.97 41.03 60.35
CA GLY A 636 -2.63 42.20 59.52
C GLY A 636 -1.30 42.06 58.76
N TYR A 637 -0.58 40.95 58.95
CA TYR A 637 0.65 40.61 58.25
C TYR A 637 0.54 39.26 57.51
N SER A 638 1.30 39.11 56.43
CA SER A 638 1.28 37.98 55.48
C SER A 638 2.63 37.26 55.46
N LEU A 639 2.62 35.92 55.51
CA LEU A 639 3.83 35.10 55.61
C LEU A 639 4.48 34.87 54.23
N GLN A 640 5.73 35.31 54.08
CA GLN A 640 6.53 35.21 52.87
C GLN A 640 7.69 34.23 53.07
N GLY A 641 7.58 33.05 52.46
CA GLY A 641 8.56 31.96 52.54
C GLY A 641 7.95 30.63 53.02
N PRO A 642 8.75 29.56 53.13
CA PRO A 642 8.25 28.24 53.53
C PRO A 642 7.79 28.22 54.99
N SER A 643 6.55 27.77 55.22
CA SER A 643 5.93 27.76 56.55
C SER A 643 6.39 26.62 57.46
N VAL A 644 7.18 25.65 56.95
CA VAL A 644 7.77 24.55 57.72
C VAL A 644 9.21 24.27 57.26
N LEU A 645 10.13 24.06 58.20
CA LEU A 645 11.53 23.66 57.97
C LEU A 645 11.83 22.33 58.67
N VAL A 646 12.80 21.56 58.17
CA VAL A 646 13.20 20.25 58.72
C VAL A 646 14.71 20.22 59.00
N CYS A 647 15.12 19.54 60.07
CA CYS A 647 16.52 19.37 60.46
C CYS A 647 17.21 18.23 59.67
N GLU A 648 18.25 18.57 58.92
CA GLU A 648 18.95 17.67 57.99
C GLU A 648 20.20 17.02 58.60
N ALA A 649 20.75 15.99 57.94
CA ALA A 649 21.83 15.15 58.47
C ALA A 649 23.15 15.88 58.76
N LEU A 650 23.33 17.09 58.21
CA LEU A 650 24.51 17.95 58.40
C LEU A 650 24.34 18.97 59.53
N GLY A 651 23.22 18.96 60.26
CA GLY A 651 22.98 19.88 61.40
C GLY A 651 22.44 21.26 61.00
N ASN A 652 21.98 21.42 59.77
CA ASN A 652 21.31 22.61 59.23
C ASN A 652 19.80 22.38 59.08
N TRP A 653 19.04 23.47 59.07
CA TRP A 653 17.65 23.45 58.62
C TRP A 653 17.59 23.51 57.09
N SER A 654 16.61 22.84 56.50
CA SER A 654 16.41 22.72 55.05
C SER A 654 16.23 24.05 54.29
N SER A 655 15.94 25.16 54.98
CA SER A 655 15.94 26.51 54.40
C SER A 655 16.07 27.59 55.47
N SER A 656 16.11 28.86 55.06
CA SER A 656 16.07 30.03 55.95
C SER A 656 14.64 30.34 56.44
N PRO A 657 14.47 30.96 57.64
CA PRO A 657 13.14 31.33 58.15
C PRO A 657 12.39 32.34 57.26
N PRO A 658 11.04 32.26 57.17
CA PRO A 658 10.20 33.19 56.41
C PRO A 658 10.02 34.56 57.12
N ASP A 659 9.53 35.57 56.41
CA ASP A 659 9.27 36.93 56.95
C ASP A 659 7.77 37.33 56.88
N CYS A 660 7.37 38.36 57.62
CA CYS A 660 5.95 38.77 57.78
C CYS A 660 5.69 40.23 57.39
N GLU A 661 4.98 40.47 56.28
CA GLU A 661 4.78 41.81 55.68
C GLU A 661 3.33 42.35 55.81
N ILE A 662 3.17 43.67 55.91
CA ILE A 662 1.88 44.35 56.22
C ILE A 662 0.90 44.42 55.04
N VAL A 663 -0.41 44.26 55.30
CA VAL A 663 -1.48 44.30 54.29
C VAL A 663 -1.93 45.74 53.93
N SER A 664 -2.20 45.98 52.64
CA SER A 664 -2.52 47.31 52.05
C SER A 664 -3.93 47.39 51.45
N CYS A 665 -4.56 48.56 51.48
CA CYS A 665 -5.98 48.78 51.13
C CYS A 665 -6.25 49.19 49.67
N GLY A 666 -5.22 49.54 48.89
CA GLY A 666 -5.36 49.92 47.47
C GLY A 666 -5.53 51.43 47.19
N LEU A 667 -5.51 51.78 45.90
CA LEU A 667 -5.42 53.16 45.39
C LEU A 667 -6.81 53.84 45.19
N PRO A 668 -6.93 55.17 45.37
CA PRO A 668 -8.18 55.92 45.21
C PRO A 668 -8.54 56.23 43.73
N PRO A 669 -9.78 56.71 43.45
CA PRO A 669 -10.26 56.97 42.08
C PRO A 669 -9.51 58.08 41.33
N VAL A 670 -9.36 57.93 40.01
CA VAL A 670 -8.50 58.78 39.17
C VAL A 670 -9.27 59.91 38.47
N ILE A 671 -8.84 61.16 38.67
CA ILE A 671 -9.33 62.34 37.95
C ILE A 671 -8.59 62.47 36.61
N LYS A 672 -9.26 62.95 35.54
CA LYS A 672 -8.60 63.11 34.23
C LYS A 672 -7.51 64.17 34.30
N ASP A 673 -6.36 63.84 33.73
CA ASP A 673 -5.16 64.68 33.57
C ASP A 673 -4.46 65.17 34.87
N ALA A 674 -4.81 64.60 36.04
CA ALA A 674 -4.16 64.83 37.34
C ALA A 674 -3.82 63.53 38.11
N VAL A 675 -2.89 63.62 39.07
CA VAL A 675 -2.07 62.56 39.68
C VAL A 675 -2.09 62.68 41.19
N VAL A 676 -2.45 61.61 41.90
CA VAL A 676 -2.58 61.63 43.37
C VAL A 676 -1.24 61.81 44.09
N THR A 677 -1.15 62.77 45.01
CA THR A 677 -0.02 62.95 45.94
C THR A 677 -0.42 62.66 47.39
N GLY A 678 -0.07 61.46 47.81
CA GLY A 678 -0.19 60.93 49.16
C GLY A 678 0.10 59.43 49.05
N ASN A 679 0.96 58.92 49.92
CA ASN A 679 1.89 57.85 49.55
C ASN A 679 1.88 56.64 50.49
N ASN A 680 0.86 56.52 51.34
CA ASN A 680 0.66 55.32 52.14
C ASN A 680 -0.81 54.89 52.07
N PHE A 681 -1.04 53.69 51.55
CA PHE A 681 -2.37 53.07 51.38
C PHE A 681 -2.56 51.87 52.31
N THR A 682 -1.63 51.67 53.24
CA THR A 682 -1.78 50.74 54.35
C THR A 682 -2.83 51.25 55.35
N PHE A 683 -3.38 50.32 56.12
CA PHE A 683 -4.45 50.52 57.10
C PHE A 683 -4.22 51.76 58.01
N GLY A 684 -4.86 52.90 57.66
CA GLY A 684 -4.90 54.13 58.50
C GLY A 684 -4.58 55.51 57.88
N ASN A 685 -4.50 55.71 56.55
CA ASN A 685 -3.89 56.91 55.91
C ASN A 685 -4.77 57.68 54.86
N THR A 686 -4.34 58.88 54.37
CA THR A 686 -5.10 59.82 53.47
C THR A 686 -4.25 60.60 52.41
N VAL A 687 -4.83 61.14 51.30
CA VAL A 687 -4.08 61.58 50.06
C VAL A 687 -4.65 62.78 49.19
N THR A 688 -3.83 63.38 48.27
CA THR A 688 -4.02 64.69 47.50
C THR A 688 -3.78 64.62 45.95
N TYR A 689 -3.53 65.69 45.12
CA TYR A 689 -3.37 65.66 43.62
C TYR A 689 -2.42 66.73 42.91
N THR A 690 -1.83 66.47 41.70
CA THR A 690 -0.97 67.35 40.77
C THR A 690 -0.85 66.85 39.26
N CYS A 691 -0.07 67.40 38.28
CA CYS A 691 -0.12 67.06 36.79
C CYS A 691 1.24 67.03 35.99
N ILE A 692 1.47 66.15 34.95
CA ILE A 692 2.84 65.73 34.42
C ILE A 692 2.95 65.39 32.86
N ARG A 693 4.15 65.08 32.26
CA ARG A 693 4.51 64.76 30.81
C ARG A 693 5.72 63.78 30.68
N CYS A 694 5.93 63.01 29.57
CA CYS A 694 6.94 61.90 29.45
C CYS A 694 8.11 62.03 28.43
N GLU A 695 9.11 61.14 28.58
CA GLU A 695 10.29 60.92 27.73
C GLU A 695 10.03 60.08 26.43
N ALA A 696 11.09 59.68 25.73
CA ALA A 696 11.05 59.04 24.40
C ALA A 696 10.59 57.55 24.40
N PRO A 697 10.17 56.98 23.25
CA PRO A 697 9.62 55.62 23.18
C PRO A 697 10.65 54.50 23.45
N PRO A 698 10.32 53.48 24.26
CA PRO A 698 11.16 52.29 24.45
C PRO A 698 11.05 51.28 23.29
N THR A 699 12.12 50.51 23.04
CA THR A 699 12.19 49.47 21.99
C THR A 699 11.82 48.08 22.50
N VAL A 700 11.18 47.27 21.65
CA VAL A 700 10.75 45.88 21.95
C VAL A 700 11.42 44.92 20.96
N GLN A 701 11.90 43.77 21.45
CA GLN A 701 12.57 42.78 20.61
C GLN A 701 11.57 42.10 19.66
N ASN A 702 11.97 41.91 18.40
CA ASN A 702 11.12 41.45 17.31
C ASN A 702 9.86 42.32 17.06
N ALA A 703 9.91 43.63 17.33
CA ALA A 703 8.82 44.58 17.03
C ALA A 703 9.32 45.97 16.62
N PHE A 704 8.45 46.75 15.97
CA PHE A 704 8.64 48.19 15.71
C PHE A 704 7.47 49.03 16.27
N SER A 705 7.74 50.29 16.61
CA SER A 705 6.81 51.17 17.33
C SER A 705 6.40 52.42 16.54
N ILE A 706 5.13 52.84 16.67
CA ILE A 706 4.55 54.00 15.97
C ILE A 706 3.97 55.00 17.00
N ALA A 707 4.38 56.27 16.92
CA ALA A 707 4.05 57.32 17.90
C ALA A 707 3.79 58.69 17.23
N THR A 708 2.94 59.53 17.85
CA THR A 708 2.65 60.91 17.36
C THR A 708 2.92 62.02 18.39
N GLU A 709 2.70 61.82 19.70
CA GLU A 709 2.97 62.81 20.76
C GLU A 709 3.31 62.15 22.14
N ASN A 710 3.93 62.90 23.07
CA ASN A 710 4.49 62.39 24.35
C ASN A 710 3.92 63.10 25.62
N MET A 711 2.61 63.31 25.72
CA MET A 711 1.97 63.94 26.90
C MET A 711 1.28 62.91 27.81
N TYR A 712 0.96 63.26 29.06
CA TYR A 712 0.28 62.33 29.98
C TYR A 712 -1.02 61.80 29.34
N ARG A 713 -1.14 60.47 29.24
CA ARG A 713 -2.16 59.72 28.48
C ARG A 713 -2.04 59.71 26.94
N SER A 714 -0.94 60.13 26.33
CA SER A 714 -0.61 59.80 24.93
C SER A 714 -0.28 58.30 24.81
N ASN A 715 -0.53 57.69 23.65
CA ASN A 715 -0.36 56.26 23.38
C ASN A 715 0.65 55.99 22.26
N ILE A 716 1.41 54.89 22.36
CA ILE A 716 2.35 54.39 21.35
C ILE A 716 2.03 52.94 21.03
N TYR A 717 1.92 52.59 19.75
CA TYR A 717 1.53 51.25 19.28
C TYR A 717 2.75 50.43 18.86
N PHE A 718 2.71 49.11 19.06
CA PHE A 718 3.76 48.17 18.64
C PHE A 718 3.23 47.16 17.62
N VAL A 719 4.08 46.79 16.66
CA VAL A 719 3.79 45.79 15.61
C VAL A 719 4.93 44.79 15.58
N CYS A 720 4.63 43.49 15.68
CA CYS A 720 5.62 42.42 15.64
C CYS A 720 6.21 42.20 14.24
N ASN A 721 7.42 41.67 14.22
CA ASN A 721 8.08 41.14 13.04
C ASN A 721 7.46 39.80 12.62
N PHE A 722 7.68 39.42 11.36
CA PHE A 722 7.18 38.20 10.73
C PHE A 722 7.43 36.93 11.57
N GLY A 723 6.42 36.08 11.73
CA GLY A 723 6.47 34.83 12.51
C GLY A 723 6.07 34.94 13.99
N TYR A 724 5.78 36.14 14.50
CA TYR A 724 5.41 36.37 15.90
C TYR A 724 4.10 37.16 16.01
N HIS A 725 3.27 36.82 17.00
CA HIS A 725 2.05 37.57 17.34
C HIS A 725 2.24 38.37 18.63
N LEU A 726 1.59 39.53 18.72
CA LEU A 726 1.77 40.44 19.84
C LEU A 726 0.96 39.99 21.05
N ARG A 727 1.63 39.62 22.14
CA ARG A 727 1.01 39.27 23.42
C ARG A 727 1.27 40.35 24.45
N GLY A 728 0.19 40.89 25.01
CA GLY A 728 0.21 42.08 25.87
C GLY A 728 -0.64 43.19 25.27
N LEU A 729 -0.45 44.42 25.76
CA LEU A 729 -1.22 45.57 25.29
C LEU A 729 -0.63 46.08 23.97
N GLU A 730 -1.48 46.21 22.95
CA GLU A 730 -1.13 46.74 21.61
C GLU A 730 -0.53 48.15 21.64
N ASN A 731 -0.75 48.89 22.74
CA ASN A 731 -0.14 50.17 22.99
C ASN A 731 0.31 50.34 24.45
N ILE A 732 1.27 51.24 24.65
CA ILE A 732 1.68 51.74 25.96
C ILE A 732 1.34 53.22 26.09
N THR A 733 1.04 53.65 27.31
CA THR A 733 0.54 55.01 27.61
C THR A 733 1.57 55.79 28.42
N CYS A 734 1.69 57.09 28.17
CA CYS A 734 2.57 57.96 28.96
C CYS A 734 1.99 58.17 30.37
N LEU A 735 2.71 57.72 31.38
CA LEU A 735 2.31 57.73 32.78
C LEU A 735 2.57 59.05 33.50
N ALA A 736 1.92 59.15 34.65
CA ALA A 736 1.97 60.26 35.58
C ALA A 736 3.37 60.63 36.07
N ASN A 737 4.37 59.75 36.01
CA ASN A 737 5.73 59.99 36.48
C ASN A 737 6.68 60.49 35.37
N GLY A 738 6.24 60.55 34.12
CA GLY A 738 7.09 60.88 32.97
C GLY A 738 7.70 59.67 32.24
N SER A 739 7.34 58.43 32.59
CA SER A 739 7.74 57.22 31.85
C SER A 739 6.56 56.58 31.11
N TRP A 740 6.83 55.69 30.16
CA TRP A 740 5.78 54.89 29.50
C TRP A 740 5.32 53.72 30.38
N SER A 741 4.08 53.25 30.16
CA SER A 741 3.49 52.17 30.93
C SER A 741 4.14 50.81 30.66
N GLN A 742 4.35 50.05 31.74
CA GLN A 742 4.83 48.67 31.74
C GLN A 742 3.68 47.72 32.15
N PRO A 743 3.71 46.43 31.76
CA PRO A 743 4.75 45.77 30.96
C PRO A 743 4.70 46.18 29.48
N LEU A 744 5.85 46.23 28.83
CA LEU A 744 5.95 46.28 27.37
C LEU A 744 5.32 45.01 26.75
N PRO A 745 4.65 45.11 25.59
CA PRO A 745 4.17 43.92 24.89
C PRO A 745 5.34 43.04 24.43
N THR A 746 5.11 41.73 24.38
CA THR A 746 6.09 40.73 23.94
C THR A 746 5.56 40.01 22.71
N CYS A 747 6.39 39.91 21.67
CA CYS A 747 6.08 39.13 20.48
C CYS A 747 6.39 37.65 20.76
N GLU A 748 5.36 36.81 20.81
CA GLU A 748 5.48 35.36 21.02
C GLU A 748 5.29 34.59 19.71
N GLU A 749 5.95 33.43 19.60
CA GLU A 749 5.88 32.58 18.41
C GLU A 749 4.46 32.03 18.19
N THR A 750 3.99 32.08 16.94
CA THR A 750 2.71 31.46 16.56
C THR A 750 2.86 29.92 16.46
N ARG A 751 1.81 29.19 16.87
CA ARG A 751 1.78 27.72 16.89
C ARG A 751 0.44 27.19 16.36
N CYS A 752 0.48 26.06 15.68
CA CYS A 752 -0.71 25.31 15.24
C CYS A 752 -1.20 24.36 16.34
N GLU A 753 -2.47 23.95 16.24
CA GLU A 753 -3.05 22.90 17.10
C GLU A 753 -2.36 21.53 16.84
N ASP A 754 -2.37 20.66 17.85
CA ASP A 754 -1.77 19.32 17.76
C ASP A 754 -2.41 18.50 16.62
N PRO A 755 -1.63 17.76 15.81
CA PRO A 755 -2.18 16.96 14.71
C PRO A 755 -3.19 15.90 15.16
N ASP A 756 -4.30 15.81 14.44
CA ASP A 756 -5.33 14.79 14.67
C ASP A 756 -4.79 13.36 14.45
N LEU A 757 -5.27 12.42 15.26
CA LEU A 757 -5.01 11.00 15.08
C LEU A 757 -5.87 10.43 13.94
N ILE A 758 -5.24 9.80 12.95
CA ILE A 758 -5.91 9.19 11.81
C ILE A 758 -6.24 7.70 12.06
N GLU A 759 -7.47 7.29 11.77
CA GLU A 759 -7.86 5.87 11.83
C GLU A 759 -7.07 5.05 10.81
N ASN A 760 -6.62 3.86 11.23
CA ASN A 760 -5.76 2.98 10.45
C ASN A 760 -4.46 3.64 9.95
N GLY A 761 -3.92 4.60 10.71
CA GLY A 761 -2.60 5.18 10.46
C GLY A 761 -1.91 5.67 11.73
N ASN A 762 -0.77 6.34 11.54
CA ASN A 762 0.04 6.97 12.57
C ASN A 762 0.57 8.32 12.07
N VAL A 763 0.68 9.28 12.98
CA VAL A 763 1.19 10.63 12.72
C VAL A 763 2.54 10.82 13.40
N VAL A 764 3.47 11.49 12.73
CA VAL A 764 4.81 11.83 13.25
C VAL A 764 5.02 13.34 13.09
N SER A 765 5.23 14.03 14.20
CA SER A 765 5.43 15.47 14.26
C SER A 765 6.64 15.81 15.13
N GLU A 766 7.45 16.78 14.69
CA GLU A 766 8.62 17.26 15.45
C GLU A 766 8.22 18.33 16.49
N ASN A 767 7.29 19.22 16.11
CA ASN A 767 6.69 20.30 16.89
C ASN A 767 5.57 20.98 16.07
N ASN A 768 4.85 21.95 16.67
CA ASN A 768 3.73 22.67 16.01
C ASN A 768 4.00 24.17 15.84
N THR A 769 5.25 24.61 15.70
CA THR A 769 5.59 26.03 15.42
C THR A 769 5.37 26.36 13.94
N VAL A 770 5.20 27.63 13.58
CA VAL A 770 5.10 28.03 12.16
C VAL A 770 6.34 27.55 11.37
N GLY A 771 6.11 26.86 10.24
CA GLY A 771 7.15 26.19 9.44
C GLY A 771 7.46 24.74 9.86
N SER A 772 6.90 24.25 10.97
CA SER A 772 7.03 22.85 11.38
C SER A 772 6.23 21.91 10.48
N ARG A 773 6.73 20.68 10.29
CA ARG A 773 6.12 19.66 9.43
C ARG A 773 5.63 18.47 10.24
N THR A 774 4.45 18.00 9.85
CA THR A 774 3.84 16.76 10.32
C THR A 774 3.69 15.81 9.15
N ALA A 775 4.10 14.56 9.33
CA ALA A 775 3.98 13.50 8.33
C ALA A 775 2.95 12.45 8.79
N TYR A 776 2.03 12.11 7.89
CA TYR A 776 1.01 11.07 8.09
C TYR A 776 1.41 9.79 7.38
N TYR A 777 1.17 8.65 8.02
CA TYR A 777 1.46 7.32 7.49
C TYR A 777 0.26 6.41 7.72
N CYS A 778 -0.07 5.56 6.76
CA CYS A 778 -1.10 4.54 6.94
C CYS A 778 -0.50 3.22 7.44
N ASN A 779 -1.29 2.50 8.24
CA ASN A 779 -0.98 1.14 8.63
C ASN A 779 -0.97 0.24 7.38
N ARG A 780 -0.20 -0.84 7.44
CA ARG A 780 -0.02 -1.79 6.33
C ARG A 780 -1.39 -2.27 5.80
N GLY A 781 -1.57 -2.24 4.48
CA GLY A 781 -2.83 -2.57 3.80
C GLY A 781 -3.81 -1.39 3.64
N TYR A 782 -3.38 -0.16 3.96
CA TYR A 782 -4.14 1.07 3.71
C TYR A 782 -3.26 2.10 2.97
N SER A 783 -3.86 2.85 2.06
CA SER A 783 -3.24 3.93 1.28
C SER A 783 -3.75 5.29 1.75
N LEU A 784 -2.87 6.29 1.74
CA LEU A 784 -3.20 7.64 2.17
C LEU A 784 -3.92 8.41 1.05
N GLU A 785 -5.14 8.87 1.32
CA GLU A 785 -5.90 9.78 0.47
C GLU A 785 -5.83 11.20 1.08
N GLY A 786 -5.03 12.05 0.44
CA GLY A 786 -4.68 13.40 0.91
C GLY A 786 -3.16 13.62 0.93
N GLU A 787 -2.74 14.83 1.29
CA GLU A 787 -1.31 15.17 1.34
C GLU A 787 -0.58 14.48 2.49
N GLN A 788 0.56 13.86 2.19
CA GLN A 788 1.35 13.12 3.19
C GLN A 788 2.00 14.02 4.24
N ILE A 789 2.28 15.28 3.87
CA ILE A 789 2.97 16.25 4.71
C ILE A 789 2.12 17.52 4.82
N ALA A 790 1.83 17.92 6.06
CA ALA A 790 1.24 19.22 6.37
C ALA A 790 2.27 20.10 7.07
N GLU A 791 2.34 21.39 6.68
CA GLU A 791 3.22 22.38 7.28
C GLU A 791 2.40 23.42 8.04
N CYS A 792 2.85 23.82 9.23
CA CYS A 792 2.13 24.79 10.06
C CYS A 792 2.26 26.20 9.46
N THR A 793 1.14 26.77 8.99
CA THR A 793 1.13 28.06 8.29
C THR A 793 1.07 29.26 9.25
N GLU A 794 1.40 30.45 8.75
CA GLU A 794 1.36 31.72 9.48
C GLU A 794 0.00 32.04 10.14
N ALA A 795 -1.09 31.44 9.66
CA ALA A 795 -2.43 31.58 10.22
C ALA A 795 -2.68 30.73 11.49
N GLY A 796 -1.72 29.90 11.92
CA GLY A 796 -1.90 28.92 13.00
C GLY A 796 -2.71 27.68 12.57
N ILE A 797 -2.79 27.41 11.27
CA ILE A 797 -3.54 26.31 10.65
C ILE A 797 -2.57 25.46 9.81
N TRP A 798 -2.77 24.14 9.79
CA TRP A 798 -2.00 23.23 8.92
C TRP A 798 -2.31 23.50 7.43
N SER A 799 -1.28 23.44 6.59
CA SER A 799 -1.35 23.82 5.15
C SER A 799 -2.34 22.99 4.33
N HIS A 800 -2.60 21.76 4.77
CA HIS A 800 -3.52 20.82 4.15
C HIS A 800 -4.41 20.18 5.23
N PRO A 801 -5.66 19.82 4.92
CA PRO A 801 -6.54 19.13 5.86
C PRO A 801 -6.03 17.72 6.19
N THR A 802 -6.42 17.20 7.35
CA THR A 802 -6.04 15.86 7.82
C THR A 802 -6.38 14.78 6.78
N PRO A 803 -5.41 14.01 6.27
CA PRO A 803 -5.63 12.99 5.25
C PRO A 803 -6.31 11.73 5.81
N SER A 804 -6.88 10.89 4.95
CA SER A 804 -7.60 9.67 5.37
C SER A 804 -6.97 8.38 4.82
N CYS A 805 -6.84 7.35 5.65
CA CYS A 805 -6.34 6.04 5.21
C CYS A 805 -7.48 5.18 4.63
N LYS A 806 -7.45 4.94 3.31
CA LYS A 806 -8.39 4.04 2.63
C LYS A 806 -7.82 2.62 2.54
N PRO A 807 -8.64 1.57 2.73
CA PRO A 807 -8.16 0.20 2.62
C PRO A 807 -7.74 -0.09 1.18
N ASN A 808 -6.61 -0.79 1.01
CA ASN A 808 -6.10 -1.16 -0.30
C ASN A 808 -7.07 -2.14 -0.99
N PRO A 809 -7.20 -2.07 -2.34
CA PRO A 809 -7.90 -3.09 -3.10
C PRO A 809 -7.13 -4.41 -3.03
N CYS A 810 -7.78 -5.47 -2.57
CA CYS A 810 -7.18 -6.80 -2.54
C CYS A 810 -7.25 -7.47 -3.91
N PRO A 811 -6.22 -8.26 -4.30
CA PRO A 811 -6.26 -9.04 -5.53
C PRO A 811 -7.42 -10.05 -5.48
N VAL A 812 -7.98 -10.39 -6.63
CA VAL A 812 -9.02 -11.43 -6.74
C VAL A 812 -8.49 -12.75 -6.13
N PRO A 813 -9.25 -13.45 -5.26
CA PRO A 813 -8.78 -14.69 -4.65
C PRO A 813 -8.32 -15.71 -5.71
N ILE A 814 -7.03 -16.08 -5.69
CA ILE A 814 -6.43 -16.97 -6.70
C ILE A 814 -7.01 -18.41 -6.59
N ILE A 815 -7.51 -18.79 -5.41
CA ILE A 815 -8.04 -20.13 -5.12
C ILE A 815 -9.56 -20.07 -4.91
N ILE A 816 -10.30 -19.66 -5.95
CA ILE A 816 -11.75 -19.88 -6.01
C ILE A 816 -11.99 -21.35 -6.40
N PRO A 817 -12.72 -22.16 -5.60
CA PRO A 817 -13.00 -23.54 -5.94
C PRO A 817 -13.80 -23.64 -7.25
N GLU A 818 -13.56 -24.69 -8.04
CA GLU A 818 -14.31 -24.92 -9.27
C GLU A 818 -15.83 -24.98 -8.97
N ASN A 819 -16.63 -24.27 -9.76
CA ASN A 819 -18.08 -24.07 -9.56
C ASN A 819 -18.49 -23.29 -8.30
N ALA A 820 -17.56 -22.58 -7.64
CA ALA A 820 -17.88 -21.52 -6.70
C ALA A 820 -18.13 -20.16 -7.39
N ILE A 821 -18.78 -19.26 -6.64
CA ILE A 821 -18.96 -17.83 -6.90
C ILE A 821 -18.77 -17.08 -5.57
N LEU A 822 -18.24 -15.86 -5.64
CA LEU A 822 -18.09 -14.99 -4.48
C LEU A 822 -19.32 -14.06 -4.36
N SER A 823 -19.61 -13.58 -3.16
CA SER A 823 -20.72 -12.65 -2.91
C SER A 823 -20.47 -11.26 -3.52
N GLU A 824 -19.20 -10.83 -3.54
CA GLU A 824 -18.77 -9.50 -3.97
C GLU A 824 -17.85 -9.58 -5.19
N THR A 825 -17.78 -8.48 -5.95
CA THR A 825 -16.88 -8.32 -7.12
C THR A 825 -15.71 -7.38 -6.86
N THR A 826 -15.75 -6.62 -5.77
CA THR A 826 -14.68 -5.73 -5.31
C THR A 826 -14.25 -6.13 -3.91
N PHE A 827 -12.95 -6.06 -3.64
CA PHE A 827 -12.35 -6.61 -2.43
C PHE A 827 -11.41 -5.58 -1.81
N TYR A 828 -11.49 -5.42 -0.50
CA TYR A 828 -10.65 -4.50 0.27
C TYR A 828 -10.01 -5.23 1.46
N VAL A 829 -8.86 -4.73 1.92
CA VAL A 829 -8.18 -5.25 3.12
C VAL A 829 -9.14 -5.21 4.32
N GLY A 830 -9.22 -6.32 5.06
CA GLY A 830 -10.12 -6.46 6.22
C GLY A 830 -11.57 -6.84 5.89
N GLN A 831 -11.95 -6.96 4.61
CA GLN A 831 -13.29 -7.39 4.20
C GLN A 831 -13.46 -8.92 4.31
N GLU A 832 -14.62 -9.35 4.83
CA GLU A 832 -15.06 -10.75 4.80
C GLU A 832 -15.89 -11.02 3.53
N VAL A 833 -15.55 -12.08 2.79
CA VAL A 833 -16.22 -12.45 1.52
C VAL A 833 -16.76 -13.87 1.62
N PHE A 834 -18.00 -14.05 1.16
CA PHE A 834 -18.70 -15.33 1.24
C PHE A 834 -18.55 -16.15 -0.04
N ILE A 835 -18.23 -17.43 0.12
CA ILE A 835 -18.15 -18.42 -0.96
C ILE A 835 -19.49 -19.15 -1.06
N LYS A 836 -20.13 -19.06 -2.23
CA LYS A 836 -21.37 -19.77 -2.57
C LYS A 836 -21.11 -20.69 -3.77
N CYS A 837 -21.76 -21.84 -3.86
CA CYS A 837 -21.67 -22.69 -5.04
C CYS A 837 -22.71 -22.30 -6.10
N ARG A 838 -22.37 -22.57 -7.38
CA ARG A 838 -23.32 -22.49 -8.50
C ARG A 838 -24.43 -23.54 -8.35
N GLU A 839 -25.55 -23.31 -9.02
CA GLU A 839 -26.71 -24.20 -8.99
C GLU A 839 -26.34 -25.63 -9.44
N GLY A 840 -26.82 -26.63 -8.68
CA GLY A 840 -26.44 -28.03 -8.83
C GLY A 840 -25.17 -28.49 -8.09
N TYR A 841 -24.49 -27.60 -7.36
CA TYR A 841 -23.31 -27.91 -6.55
C TYR A 841 -23.51 -27.55 -5.07
N GLN A 842 -22.98 -28.38 -4.18
CA GLN A 842 -23.05 -28.20 -2.72
C GLN A 842 -21.69 -27.85 -2.13
N LEU A 843 -21.66 -26.87 -1.22
CA LEU A 843 -20.44 -26.43 -0.55
C LEU A 843 -20.01 -27.40 0.55
N GLN A 844 -18.73 -27.77 0.55
CA GLN A 844 -18.03 -28.50 1.60
C GLN A 844 -16.84 -27.67 2.08
N GLY A 845 -16.74 -27.39 3.39
CA GLY A 845 -15.65 -26.59 3.99
C GLY A 845 -16.07 -25.19 4.45
N GLN A 846 -15.09 -24.29 4.60
CA GLN A 846 -15.31 -22.93 5.12
C GLN A 846 -15.93 -22.01 4.06
N SER A 847 -17.07 -21.40 4.38
CA SER A 847 -17.82 -20.52 3.47
C SER A 847 -17.41 -19.05 3.49
N VAL A 848 -16.36 -18.70 4.24
CA VAL A 848 -15.88 -17.31 4.42
C VAL A 848 -14.36 -17.28 4.23
N ILE A 849 -13.89 -16.26 3.53
CA ILE A 849 -12.47 -15.88 3.43
C ILE A 849 -12.35 -14.39 3.73
N SER A 850 -11.23 -13.99 4.34
CA SER A 850 -10.90 -12.58 4.60
C SER A 850 -9.57 -12.22 3.96
N CYS A 851 -9.45 -10.96 3.52
CA CYS A 851 -8.20 -10.43 3.00
C CYS A 851 -7.38 -9.81 4.14
N ASN A 852 -6.15 -10.30 4.32
CA ASN A 852 -5.26 -9.84 5.38
C ASN A 852 -4.54 -8.51 5.02
N PRO A 853 -3.93 -7.81 5.99
CA PRO A 853 -3.17 -6.57 5.78
C PRO A 853 -1.91 -6.71 4.91
N ASP A 854 -1.52 -7.92 4.52
CA ASP A 854 -0.46 -8.22 3.56
C ASP A 854 -0.99 -8.52 2.16
N GLU A 855 -2.28 -8.23 1.89
CA GLU A 855 -2.99 -8.42 0.63
C GLU A 855 -3.15 -9.91 0.22
N VAL A 856 -2.94 -10.83 1.18
CA VAL A 856 -3.10 -12.27 1.00
C VAL A 856 -4.41 -12.76 1.63
N TRP A 857 -5.15 -13.60 0.90
CA TRP A 857 -6.38 -14.23 1.41
C TRP A 857 -6.11 -15.35 2.40
N THR A 858 -6.95 -15.48 3.42
CA THR A 858 -6.94 -16.65 4.32
C THR A 858 -7.12 -17.96 3.52
N PRO A 859 -6.28 -19.00 3.74
CA PRO A 859 -6.33 -20.23 2.96
C PRO A 859 -7.61 -21.03 3.26
N THR A 860 -8.45 -21.22 2.25
CA THR A 860 -9.70 -21.99 2.35
C THR A 860 -9.55 -23.45 1.91
N LYS A 861 -10.35 -24.33 2.52
CA LYS A 861 -10.54 -25.73 2.11
C LYS A 861 -11.91 -25.96 1.43
N ALA A 862 -12.60 -24.88 1.05
CA ALA A 862 -13.88 -24.94 0.36
C ALA A 862 -13.80 -25.76 -0.94
N LYS A 863 -14.83 -26.57 -1.19
CA LYS A 863 -15.06 -27.28 -2.46
C LYS A 863 -16.55 -27.27 -2.79
N CYS A 864 -16.87 -27.12 -4.07
CA CYS A 864 -18.24 -27.26 -4.57
C CYS A 864 -18.37 -28.62 -5.28
N GLU A 865 -19.04 -29.57 -4.65
CA GLU A 865 -19.23 -30.92 -5.17
C GLU A 865 -20.60 -31.08 -5.83
N ARG A 866 -20.70 -31.85 -6.93
CA ARG A 866 -21.97 -32.05 -7.65
C ARG A 866 -22.99 -32.76 -6.77
N ILE A 867 -24.21 -32.22 -6.72
CA ILE A 867 -25.34 -32.86 -6.03
C ILE A 867 -25.62 -34.23 -6.65
N SER A 868 -25.90 -35.25 -5.82
CA SER A 868 -26.11 -36.63 -6.26
C SER A 868 -27.60 -36.97 -6.30
N CYS A 869 -28.11 -37.45 -7.44
CA CYS A 869 -29.48 -37.96 -7.57
C CYS A 869 -29.61 -39.45 -7.17
N GLY A 870 -28.50 -40.15 -6.97
CA GLY A 870 -28.49 -41.60 -6.75
C GLY A 870 -28.96 -42.40 -7.99
N PRO A 871 -28.96 -43.75 -7.92
CA PRO A 871 -29.36 -44.58 -9.06
C PRO A 871 -30.84 -44.36 -9.44
N PRO A 872 -31.18 -44.30 -10.74
CA PRO A 872 -32.57 -44.11 -11.18
C PRO A 872 -33.51 -45.24 -10.74
N ALA A 873 -34.80 -44.92 -10.63
CA ALA A 873 -35.83 -45.89 -10.30
C ALA A 873 -35.98 -46.98 -11.39
N HIS A 874 -36.30 -48.20 -10.97
CA HIS A 874 -36.48 -49.34 -11.87
C HIS A 874 -37.74 -49.20 -12.74
N VAL A 875 -37.59 -49.41 -14.05
CA VAL A 875 -38.68 -49.37 -15.04
C VAL A 875 -38.89 -50.77 -15.62
N GLU A 876 -40.13 -51.28 -15.57
CA GLU A 876 -40.44 -52.62 -16.09
C GLU A 876 -40.22 -52.71 -17.61
N HIS A 877 -39.72 -53.86 -18.05
CA HIS A 877 -39.36 -54.16 -19.44
C HIS A 877 -38.37 -53.19 -20.11
N ALA A 878 -37.64 -52.41 -19.30
CA ALA A 878 -36.57 -51.52 -19.73
C ALA A 878 -35.20 -51.92 -19.15
N LEU A 879 -34.14 -51.58 -19.86
CA LEU A 879 -32.76 -51.58 -19.37
C LEU A 879 -32.30 -50.13 -19.20
N VAL A 880 -31.77 -49.79 -18.02
CA VAL A 880 -31.17 -48.47 -17.73
C VAL A 880 -29.66 -48.56 -17.90
N ARG A 881 -29.05 -47.58 -18.57
CA ARG A 881 -27.60 -47.47 -18.77
C ARG A 881 -27.10 -46.09 -18.34
N GLY A 882 -26.20 -46.11 -17.37
CA GLY A 882 -25.45 -44.95 -16.87
C GLY A 882 -24.40 -45.43 -15.86
N THR A 883 -23.34 -44.65 -15.68
CA THR A 883 -22.20 -44.98 -14.80
C THR A 883 -22.05 -44.03 -13.62
N PHE A 884 -22.56 -42.80 -13.76
CA PHE A 884 -22.49 -41.74 -12.75
C PHE A 884 -23.90 -41.14 -12.56
N TYR A 885 -24.15 -40.63 -11.35
CA TYR A 885 -25.48 -40.24 -10.86
C TYR A 885 -25.48 -38.85 -10.21
N GLN A 886 -24.60 -37.96 -10.67
CA GLN A 886 -24.42 -36.60 -10.17
C GLN A 886 -25.06 -35.57 -11.11
N TYR A 887 -25.22 -34.33 -10.64
CA TYR A 887 -25.83 -33.24 -11.38
C TYR A 887 -25.29 -33.11 -12.82
N GLY A 888 -26.21 -33.03 -13.77
CA GLY A 888 -25.92 -32.99 -15.21
C GLY A 888 -25.64 -34.36 -15.86
N ASP A 889 -25.38 -35.43 -15.09
CA ASP A 889 -25.20 -36.77 -15.64
C ASP A 889 -26.52 -37.28 -16.25
N MET A 890 -26.41 -38.06 -17.32
CA MET A 890 -27.54 -38.54 -18.11
C MET A 890 -27.57 -40.07 -18.16
N VAL A 891 -28.73 -40.65 -17.87
CA VAL A 891 -29.01 -42.08 -18.04
C VAL A 891 -29.87 -42.31 -19.27
N THR A 892 -29.64 -43.44 -19.95
CA THR A 892 -30.41 -43.84 -21.14
C THR A 892 -31.23 -45.09 -20.85
N TYR A 893 -32.46 -45.11 -21.35
CA TYR A 893 -33.40 -46.21 -21.22
C TYR A 893 -33.58 -46.90 -22.57
N SER A 894 -33.51 -48.23 -22.60
CA SER A 894 -33.84 -49.02 -23.80
C SER A 894 -34.78 -50.17 -23.47
N CYS A 895 -35.92 -50.24 -24.15
CA CYS A 895 -36.89 -51.32 -23.97
C CYS A 895 -36.39 -52.66 -24.52
N TYR A 896 -36.86 -53.78 -23.96
CA TYR A 896 -36.62 -55.10 -24.55
C TYR A 896 -37.41 -55.29 -25.86
N SER A 897 -36.96 -56.24 -26.69
CA SER A 897 -37.55 -56.51 -28.01
C SER A 897 -39.07 -56.76 -27.94
N GLY A 898 -39.82 -56.10 -28.83
CA GLY A 898 -41.30 -56.12 -28.85
C GLY A 898 -41.96 -54.96 -28.09
N TYR A 899 -41.20 -54.19 -27.30
CA TYR A 899 -41.66 -53.00 -26.60
C TYR A 899 -41.03 -51.73 -27.19
N MET A 900 -41.76 -50.63 -27.19
CA MET A 900 -41.33 -49.31 -27.63
C MET A 900 -41.37 -48.33 -26.46
N LEU A 901 -40.40 -47.42 -26.43
CA LEU A 901 -40.25 -46.44 -25.37
C LEU A 901 -41.23 -45.28 -25.57
N GLU A 902 -42.01 -44.99 -24.54
CA GLU A 902 -42.94 -43.88 -24.45
C GLU A 902 -42.47 -42.90 -23.37
N GLY A 903 -42.22 -41.66 -23.76
CA GLY A 903 -41.50 -40.66 -22.95
C GLY A 903 -40.10 -40.37 -23.49
N SER A 904 -39.25 -39.74 -22.69
CA SER A 904 -37.86 -39.43 -23.09
C SER A 904 -36.96 -40.65 -22.95
N LEU A 905 -36.19 -40.99 -23.99
CA LEU A 905 -35.18 -42.05 -23.94
C LEU A 905 -34.03 -41.75 -22.96
N ARG A 906 -33.89 -40.48 -22.55
CA ARG A 906 -32.85 -39.97 -21.67
C ARG A 906 -33.45 -39.24 -20.48
N SER A 907 -32.91 -39.49 -19.29
CA SER A 907 -33.23 -38.74 -18.07
C SER A 907 -31.94 -38.13 -17.52
N VAL A 908 -32.02 -36.93 -16.97
CA VAL A 908 -30.86 -36.14 -16.50
C VAL A 908 -31.02 -35.87 -15.01
N CYS A 909 -29.93 -35.92 -14.26
CA CYS A 909 -29.92 -35.56 -12.84
C CYS A 909 -30.05 -34.04 -12.67
N LEU A 910 -31.12 -33.60 -12.02
CA LEU A 910 -31.47 -32.20 -11.79
C LEU A 910 -30.81 -31.63 -10.53
N GLU A 911 -30.76 -30.31 -10.44
CA GLU A 911 -30.18 -29.53 -9.34
C GLU A 911 -30.80 -29.83 -7.96
N ASN A 912 -32.04 -30.30 -7.93
CA ASN A 912 -32.77 -30.69 -6.72
C ASN A 912 -32.46 -32.12 -6.24
N GLY A 913 -31.54 -32.84 -6.89
CA GLY A 913 -31.20 -34.22 -6.56
C GLY A 913 -32.23 -35.26 -7.05
N THR A 914 -33.02 -34.95 -8.09
CA THR A 914 -33.97 -35.90 -8.70
C THR A 914 -33.76 -36.09 -10.20
N TRP A 915 -34.22 -37.22 -10.74
CA TRP A 915 -34.11 -37.52 -12.18
C TRP A 915 -35.25 -36.89 -12.99
N ALA A 916 -34.90 -36.27 -14.12
CA ALA A 916 -35.82 -35.60 -15.04
C ALA A 916 -36.73 -36.57 -15.81
N GLY A 917 -37.78 -37.06 -15.14
CA GLY A 917 -38.82 -37.91 -15.72
C GLY A 917 -38.39 -39.36 -15.99
N THR A 918 -39.33 -40.29 -15.86
CA THR A 918 -39.13 -41.72 -16.08
C THR A 918 -39.97 -42.21 -17.25
N PRO A 919 -39.38 -42.75 -18.33
CA PRO A 919 -40.14 -43.30 -19.46
C PRO A 919 -40.79 -44.65 -19.13
N ALA A 920 -41.75 -45.07 -19.95
CA ALA A 920 -42.39 -46.39 -19.87
C ALA A 920 -42.16 -47.20 -21.16
N CYS A 921 -42.13 -48.52 -21.06
CA CYS A 921 -42.00 -49.43 -22.21
C CYS A 921 -43.33 -50.11 -22.51
N LYS A 922 -43.99 -49.75 -23.62
CA LYS A 922 -45.28 -50.34 -24.03
C LYS A 922 -45.12 -51.35 -25.16
N ALA A 923 -45.95 -52.40 -25.14
CA ALA A 923 -45.92 -53.45 -26.17
C ALA A 923 -46.38 -52.91 -27.53
N VAL A 924 -45.74 -53.37 -28.62
CA VAL A 924 -46.08 -52.97 -30.00
C VAL A 924 -46.56 -54.14 -30.84
N CYS A 925 -47.68 -53.93 -31.52
CA CYS A 925 -48.26 -54.88 -32.47
C CYS A 925 -47.85 -54.47 -33.89
N ARG A 926 -47.25 -55.40 -34.65
CA ARG A 926 -46.77 -55.19 -36.03
C ARG A 926 -47.87 -54.78 -37.01
N PHE A 927 -49.11 -55.12 -36.69
CA PHE A 927 -50.31 -54.63 -37.35
C PHE A 927 -51.18 -53.93 -36.31
N PRO A 928 -51.71 -52.73 -36.58
CA PRO A 928 -52.54 -52.01 -35.62
C PRO A 928 -53.85 -52.74 -35.36
N CYS A 929 -54.26 -52.78 -34.10
CA CYS A 929 -55.56 -53.27 -33.70
C CYS A 929 -56.65 -52.31 -34.22
N GLN A 930 -57.66 -52.86 -34.88
CA GLN A 930 -58.77 -52.10 -35.46
C GLN A 930 -59.92 -51.97 -34.44
N ASN A 931 -60.91 -51.14 -34.76
CA ASN A 931 -62.17 -51.00 -34.01
C ASN A 931 -61.98 -50.75 -32.49
N GLY A 932 -60.90 -50.07 -32.12
CA GLY A 932 -60.59 -49.66 -30.74
C GLY A 932 -59.85 -50.70 -29.89
N GLY A 933 -59.37 -51.81 -30.45
CA GLY A 933 -58.59 -52.80 -29.72
C GLY A 933 -57.24 -52.27 -29.21
N VAL A 934 -56.71 -52.86 -28.13
CA VAL A 934 -55.46 -52.43 -27.48
C VAL A 934 -54.40 -53.53 -27.56
N CYS A 935 -53.14 -53.16 -27.83
CA CYS A 935 -52.03 -54.11 -27.87
C CYS A 935 -51.55 -54.44 -26.45
N GLU A 936 -51.91 -55.61 -25.92
CA GLU A 936 -51.51 -56.04 -24.57
C GLU A 936 -50.09 -56.63 -24.56
N ARG A 937 -49.72 -57.33 -25.63
CA ARG A 937 -48.41 -58.00 -25.79
C ARG A 937 -47.97 -57.92 -27.25
N PRO A 938 -46.67 -58.09 -27.57
CA PRO A 938 -46.19 -57.93 -28.93
C PRO A 938 -46.95 -58.81 -29.93
N ASN A 939 -47.70 -58.17 -30.85
CA ASN A 939 -48.58 -58.78 -31.85
C ASN A 939 -49.88 -59.45 -31.32
N VAL A 940 -50.35 -59.11 -30.12
CA VAL A 940 -51.63 -59.59 -29.56
C VAL A 940 -52.54 -58.42 -29.22
N CYS A 941 -53.66 -58.32 -29.94
CA CYS A 941 -54.72 -57.34 -29.71
C CYS A 941 -55.79 -57.88 -28.76
N SER A 942 -56.21 -57.08 -27.78
CA SER A 942 -57.45 -57.27 -27.03
C SER A 942 -58.59 -56.49 -27.70
N CYS A 943 -59.73 -57.14 -27.91
CA CYS A 943 -60.86 -56.58 -28.68
C CYS A 943 -62.01 -56.11 -27.79
N LEU A 944 -62.70 -55.04 -28.22
CA LEU A 944 -63.95 -54.59 -27.65
C LEU A 944 -65.12 -55.53 -28.00
N GLU A 945 -66.15 -55.58 -27.15
CA GLU A 945 -67.31 -56.46 -27.36
C GLU A 945 -68.01 -56.23 -28.71
N GLY A 946 -68.48 -57.33 -29.31
CA GLY A 946 -69.13 -57.33 -30.63
C GLY A 946 -68.17 -57.43 -31.82
N TRP A 947 -66.86 -57.37 -31.59
CA TRP A 947 -65.80 -57.54 -32.60
C TRP A 947 -64.92 -58.75 -32.29
N MET A 948 -64.42 -59.40 -33.33
CA MET A 948 -63.47 -60.51 -33.24
C MET A 948 -62.48 -60.48 -34.40
N GLY A 949 -61.56 -61.46 -34.44
CA GLY A 949 -60.45 -61.51 -35.39
C GLY A 949 -59.12 -61.11 -34.76
N ARG A 950 -58.02 -61.36 -35.49
CA ARG A 950 -56.63 -61.18 -35.01
C ARG A 950 -56.25 -59.71 -34.79
N LEU A 951 -56.98 -58.80 -35.41
CA LEU A 951 -56.87 -57.35 -35.31
C LEU A 951 -58.22 -56.71 -34.95
N CYS A 952 -59.18 -57.48 -34.42
CA CYS A 952 -60.55 -57.02 -34.10
C CYS A 952 -61.33 -56.52 -35.33
N GLU A 953 -61.09 -57.12 -36.50
CA GLU A 953 -61.58 -56.66 -37.80
C GLU A 953 -62.99 -57.16 -38.21
N GLU A 954 -63.54 -58.18 -37.54
CA GLU A 954 -64.81 -58.84 -37.91
C GLU A 954 -65.97 -58.50 -36.94
N PRO A 955 -67.14 -58.01 -37.43
CA PRO A 955 -68.31 -57.72 -36.59
C PRO A 955 -69.24 -58.94 -36.41
N ILE A 956 -69.83 -59.08 -35.22
CA ILE A 956 -70.70 -60.21 -34.86
C ILE A 956 -72.20 -59.83 -34.94
N CYS A 957 -72.97 -60.51 -35.79
CA CYS A 957 -74.44 -60.41 -35.84
C CYS A 957 -75.11 -61.57 -35.07
N ILE A 958 -75.94 -61.28 -34.05
CA ILE A 958 -76.62 -62.28 -33.20
C ILE A 958 -77.58 -63.23 -33.97
N LEU A 959 -78.17 -62.81 -35.10
CA LEU A 959 -79.06 -63.65 -35.93
C LEU A 959 -78.82 -63.40 -37.42
N HIS A 960 -78.95 -64.45 -38.25
CA HIS A 960 -78.72 -64.39 -39.69
C HIS A 960 -79.73 -63.49 -40.42
N CYS A 961 -79.27 -62.73 -41.42
CA CYS A 961 -80.13 -61.97 -42.31
C CYS A 961 -80.95 -62.91 -43.22
N LEU A 962 -82.22 -62.60 -43.48
CA LEU A 962 -83.09 -63.40 -44.35
C LEU A 962 -83.20 -62.78 -45.75
N ASN A 963 -83.82 -63.50 -46.69
CA ASN A 963 -84.11 -63.04 -48.06
C ASN A 963 -82.91 -62.45 -48.82
N GLY A 964 -81.69 -62.91 -48.52
CA GLY A 964 -80.45 -62.49 -49.19
C GLY A 964 -79.73 -61.27 -48.60
N GLY A 965 -80.14 -60.77 -47.43
CA GLY A 965 -79.43 -59.66 -46.77
C GLY A 965 -78.03 -60.00 -46.24
N ARG A 966 -77.20 -58.98 -45.99
CA ARG A 966 -75.80 -59.11 -45.53
C ARG A 966 -75.59 -58.42 -44.17
N CYS A 967 -74.88 -59.06 -43.24
CA CYS A 967 -74.44 -58.43 -41.99
C CYS A 967 -73.32 -57.42 -42.30
N VAL A 968 -73.47 -56.17 -41.83
CA VAL A 968 -72.53 -55.06 -42.12
C VAL A 968 -72.01 -54.34 -40.88
N ALA A 969 -72.71 -54.48 -39.75
CA ALA A 969 -72.31 -54.00 -38.43
C ALA A 969 -73.00 -54.87 -37.36
N PRO A 970 -72.55 -54.86 -36.09
CA PRO A 970 -73.22 -55.60 -35.02
C PRO A 970 -74.73 -55.27 -34.99
N TYR A 971 -75.55 -56.33 -35.06
CA TYR A 971 -77.02 -56.28 -35.08
C TYR A 971 -77.68 -55.63 -36.32
N GLN A 972 -76.94 -55.31 -37.39
CA GLN A 972 -77.49 -54.65 -38.59
C GLN A 972 -77.30 -55.47 -39.87
N CYS A 973 -78.43 -55.78 -40.51
CA CYS A 973 -78.51 -56.39 -41.84
C CYS A 973 -78.87 -55.34 -42.90
N ASP A 974 -78.15 -55.34 -44.02
CA ASP A 974 -78.54 -54.63 -45.25
C ASP A 974 -79.51 -55.51 -46.08
N CYS A 975 -80.49 -54.89 -46.73
CA CYS A 975 -81.66 -55.58 -47.31
C CYS A 975 -81.88 -55.26 -48.81
N PRO A 976 -82.08 -56.27 -49.66
CA PRO A 976 -82.34 -56.06 -51.09
C PRO A 976 -83.71 -55.38 -51.34
N THR A 977 -83.80 -54.69 -52.48
CA THR A 977 -84.92 -53.79 -52.81
C THR A 977 -86.28 -54.49 -52.82
N GLY A 978 -87.30 -53.78 -52.31
CA GLY A 978 -88.66 -54.31 -52.11
C GLY A 978 -88.88 -55.02 -50.77
N TRP A 979 -87.81 -55.27 -50.00
CA TRP A 979 -87.86 -55.83 -48.64
C TRP A 979 -87.35 -54.85 -47.58
N THR A 980 -87.79 -55.01 -46.34
CA THR A 980 -87.43 -54.15 -45.20
C THR A 980 -87.55 -54.89 -43.86
N GLY A 981 -87.26 -54.18 -42.75
CA GLY A 981 -87.15 -54.70 -41.39
C GLY A 981 -85.75 -55.25 -41.07
N SER A 982 -85.41 -55.35 -39.78
CA SER A 982 -84.04 -55.64 -39.26
C SER A 982 -83.39 -56.96 -39.71
N ARG A 983 -84.16 -57.86 -40.33
CA ARG A 983 -83.69 -59.11 -40.95
C ARG A 983 -84.23 -59.31 -42.37
N CYS A 984 -84.70 -58.23 -43.03
CA CYS A 984 -85.23 -58.21 -44.39
C CYS A 984 -86.51 -59.05 -44.61
N HIS A 985 -87.43 -59.06 -43.64
CA HIS A 985 -88.57 -59.99 -43.59
C HIS A 985 -89.93 -59.39 -44.01
N GLN A 986 -90.05 -58.06 -44.14
CA GLN A 986 -91.29 -57.39 -44.58
C GLN A 986 -91.19 -56.94 -46.05
N ALA A 987 -92.31 -56.97 -46.78
CA ALA A 987 -92.38 -56.55 -48.19
C ALA A 987 -93.14 -55.23 -48.38
N VAL A 988 -92.77 -54.43 -49.38
CA VAL A 988 -93.30 -53.07 -49.61
C VAL A 988 -93.96 -52.92 -50.98
N CYS A 989 -95.12 -52.26 -51.05
CA CYS A 989 -95.80 -51.86 -52.30
C CYS A 989 -95.50 -50.40 -52.63
N HIS A 990 -95.30 -50.09 -53.91
CA HIS A 990 -94.95 -48.75 -54.41
C HIS A 990 -96.18 -47.86 -54.62
N SER A 991 -97.34 -48.43 -55.00
CA SER A 991 -98.64 -47.75 -54.94
C SER A 991 -99.41 -48.14 -53.67
N PRO A 992 -99.99 -47.18 -52.94
CA PRO A 992 -100.73 -47.47 -51.72
C PRO A 992 -102.09 -48.11 -52.02
N CYS A 993 -102.43 -49.15 -51.26
CA CYS A 993 -103.72 -49.84 -51.34
C CYS A 993 -104.83 -48.96 -50.75
N LEU A 994 -105.73 -48.45 -51.59
CA LEU A 994 -106.80 -47.55 -51.15
C LEU A 994 -107.94 -48.32 -50.47
N ASN A 995 -108.89 -47.59 -49.89
CA ASN A 995 -110.14 -48.12 -49.31
C ASN A 995 -109.97 -49.30 -48.32
N GLY A 996 -108.85 -49.33 -47.58
CA GLY A 996 -108.57 -50.33 -46.54
C GLY A 996 -107.85 -51.60 -47.02
N GLY A 997 -107.35 -51.63 -48.25
CA GLY A 997 -106.57 -52.76 -48.74
C GLY A 997 -105.20 -52.92 -48.08
N LYS A 998 -104.63 -54.13 -48.10
CA LYS A 998 -103.27 -54.41 -47.56
C LYS A 998 -102.32 -54.94 -48.63
N CYS A 999 -101.06 -54.50 -48.56
CA CYS A 999 -99.96 -55.01 -49.38
C CYS A 999 -99.46 -56.35 -48.82
N ILE A 1000 -99.30 -57.35 -49.69
CA ILE A 1000 -98.83 -58.70 -49.30
C ILE A 1000 -97.59 -59.16 -50.10
N ARG A 1001 -97.34 -58.54 -51.25
CA ARG A 1001 -96.15 -58.66 -52.11
C ARG A 1001 -95.99 -57.34 -52.88
N PRO A 1002 -94.80 -56.98 -53.35
CA PRO A 1002 -94.58 -55.71 -54.04
C PRO A 1002 -95.60 -55.48 -55.17
N ASN A 1003 -96.25 -54.31 -55.13
CA ASN A 1003 -97.26 -53.83 -56.06
C ASN A 1003 -98.54 -54.70 -56.22
N ARG A 1004 -98.93 -55.48 -55.20
CA ARG A 1004 -100.22 -56.19 -55.20
C ARG A 1004 -101.00 -56.02 -53.89
N CYS A 1005 -102.17 -55.37 -54.00
CA CYS A 1005 -103.10 -55.14 -52.90
C CYS A 1005 -104.19 -56.21 -52.80
N HIS A 1006 -104.67 -56.44 -51.58
CA HIS A 1006 -105.88 -57.22 -51.29
C HIS A 1006 -107.01 -56.28 -50.83
N CYS A 1007 -108.19 -56.32 -51.46
CA CYS A 1007 -109.27 -55.34 -51.30
C CYS A 1007 -110.49 -55.88 -50.54
N THR A 1008 -111.26 -54.99 -49.90
CA THR A 1008 -112.48 -55.30 -49.12
C THR A 1008 -113.75 -54.81 -49.82
N SER A 1009 -114.82 -55.62 -49.79
CA SER A 1009 -116.10 -55.31 -50.44
C SER A 1009 -116.73 -54.01 -49.90
N PRO A 1010 -117.36 -53.13 -50.73
CA PRO A 1010 -117.69 -53.29 -52.15
C PRO A 1010 -116.61 -52.80 -53.12
N TRP A 1011 -115.36 -52.70 -52.68
CA TRP A 1011 -114.26 -52.14 -53.47
C TRP A 1011 -113.46 -53.19 -54.24
N THR A 1012 -113.08 -52.89 -55.48
CA THR A 1012 -112.26 -53.76 -56.35
C THR A 1012 -111.22 -52.97 -57.16
N GLY A 1013 -110.28 -53.68 -57.78
CA GLY A 1013 -109.15 -53.12 -58.53
C GLY A 1013 -107.80 -53.53 -57.93
N HIS A 1014 -106.71 -53.35 -58.67
CA HIS A 1014 -105.34 -53.67 -58.21
C HIS A 1014 -104.84 -52.81 -57.03
N ASP A 1015 -105.50 -51.68 -56.84
CA ASP A 1015 -105.29 -50.57 -55.90
C ASP A 1015 -106.55 -50.33 -55.02
N CYS A 1016 -107.58 -51.17 -55.19
CA CYS A 1016 -108.86 -51.10 -54.47
C CYS A 1016 -109.70 -49.83 -54.70
N SER A 1017 -109.51 -49.10 -55.79
CA SER A 1017 -110.13 -47.77 -56.00
C SER A 1017 -111.61 -47.75 -56.41
N ARG A 1018 -112.20 -48.83 -56.92
CA ARG A 1018 -113.51 -48.81 -57.61
C ARG A 1018 -114.68 -49.35 -56.76
N LYS A 1019 -115.80 -48.62 -56.68
CA LYS A 1019 -117.04 -48.97 -55.91
C LYS A 1019 -118.19 -49.47 -56.79
N ARG A 1020 -119.04 -50.37 -56.30
CA ARG A 1020 -120.29 -50.82 -56.95
C ARG A 1020 -121.51 -49.89 -56.66
N LYS A 1021 -122.47 -49.77 -57.59
CA LYS A 1021 -123.72 -48.95 -57.52
C LYS A 1021 -125.00 -49.83 -57.52
N SER A 1022 -126.15 -49.27 -57.15
CA SER A 1022 -127.49 -49.92 -57.16
C SER A 1022 -128.53 -49.22 -58.07
N GLY A 1023 -129.50 -50.01 -58.58
CA GLY A 1023 -130.43 -49.69 -59.67
C GLY A 1023 -129.89 -50.22 -61.01
N PHE A 1024 -130.54 -51.10 -61.78
CA PHE A 1024 -131.95 -51.57 -61.82
C PHE A 1024 -132.24 -52.88 -61.07
N HIS A 1025 -133.52 -53.18 -60.85
CA HIS A 1025 -134.01 -54.50 -60.42
C HIS A 1025 -134.09 -55.50 -61.60
N HIS A 1026 -133.84 -56.78 -61.31
CA HIS A 1026 -134.62 -57.89 -61.87
C HIS A 1026 -134.65 -59.05 -60.87
N PHE A 1027 -135.84 -59.64 -60.73
CA PHE A 1027 -136.28 -60.80 -59.92
C PHE A 1027 -135.21 -61.65 -59.21
#